data_AF-A0A428QVG2-F1
#
_entry.id   AF-A0A428QVG2-F1
#
_cell.length_a   1.000
_cell.length_b   1.000
_cell.length_c   1.000
_cell.angle_alpha   90.00
_cell.angle_beta   90.00
_cell.angle_gamma   90.00
#
_symmetry.space_group_name_H-M   'P 1'
#
loop_
_entity.id
_entity.type
_entity.pdbx_description
1 polymer ?
#
loop_
_entity_poly.entity_id
_entity_poly.type
_entity_poly.pdbx_seq_one_letter_code
_entity_poly.pdbx_strand_id
1 'polypeptide(L)'
;MSMQHTTTPVAEWFQKLPLSDPSCNNDSCIAFKDAHTASQAAVPYALQFKYGHWTMWIFAIFIFCYSVYFYSHLLSGKDGTEQRPSLLDKITAALRWISYRRIRGIFADKMGLPSLGVCLVVLSGWIATTIMSFAVHPYYRDRRGYGSPPLGVRTGLIAFALIPLTFATAGKVNIITLLTGLGHEKLNAFHRHTAYIMLYVSVIHTVPFLVQPYREGGAAGLHARFYRPGGLEYTGTPPLGILVGLCVLSLPWLRRLAYEVFVQTHLLLSVVYLGLCFWHAKNLGDSWAYLWGTLAIFLVQLLVRIFGKTTIFQFRDEWFRQAPVTITKLEEGMVKLEMEVHGKWTWEPGQHVFLKFIQLQPLDNHPFTIACLPDAKSLESTRMVFYIRPQRGLTAKIASFTKALSATVDGPYGTILRPRPEVGYDTVILVAGGGGFAGMLPHLQHLSRCIASGQSSVKNVELIWVMRRKESLTWCDAELKECQSMAPGSIKLDIWITGDTEKGDVNPTSHAYGRIADSRDYILAVGWNSRAVYEEFEASPQYQQLMDNLGADTAKTQIIIFTNKMFGRGFTPNTEIFTAYWPASLSPETQQEVKKTKSLVHNGIPSPRCYSKAPVFGWIDELQTWNEEKVVASVWCHHWKNKELEDKFKSTEKRVIYEGKDIVYPLAVDDFERHLKDLGCLGWESVRVDFVTLNMIYDDEKTRSHRRERRKLDDVTSGVGAL
;
A
#
# COMPACT_ATOMS: atom_id res chain seq x y z
N MET A 1 57.11 -31.65 -10.29
CA MET A 1 58.02 -31.77 -9.11
C MET A 1 57.16 -31.83 -7.86
N SER A 2 57.03 -33.03 -7.30
CA SER A 2 56.30 -33.31 -6.05
C SER A 2 57.11 -32.76 -4.88
N MET A 3 56.58 -31.77 -4.16
CA MET A 3 57.12 -31.41 -2.84
C MET A 3 56.66 -32.48 -1.85
N GLN A 4 57.57 -33.40 -1.51
CA GLN A 4 57.45 -34.23 -0.33
C GLN A 4 57.51 -33.30 0.90
N HIS A 5 56.37 -33.08 1.55
CA HIS A 5 56.36 -32.56 2.91
C HIS A 5 56.96 -33.63 3.82
N THR A 6 58.18 -33.40 4.28
CA THR A 6 58.79 -34.11 5.40
C THR A 6 57.98 -33.79 6.66
N THR A 7 57.03 -34.65 7.02
CA THR A 7 56.38 -34.62 8.33
C THR A 7 57.40 -35.06 9.36
N THR A 8 57.97 -34.12 10.11
CA THR A 8 58.69 -34.41 11.35
C THR A 8 57.79 -35.29 12.23
N PRO A 9 58.30 -36.42 12.77
CA PRO A 9 57.50 -37.28 13.64
C PRO A 9 57.07 -36.47 14.87
N VAL A 10 55.75 -36.30 15.02
CA VAL A 10 55.16 -35.62 16.18
C VAL A 10 55.56 -36.39 17.43
N ALA A 11 56.16 -35.70 18.40
CA ALA A 11 56.70 -36.33 19.59
C ALA A 11 55.65 -37.19 20.31
N GLU A 12 56.06 -38.39 20.76
CA GLU A 12 55.14 -39.40 21.29
C GLU A 12 54.35 -38.90 22.52
N TRP A 13 54.95 -38.00 23.31
CA TRP A 13 54.29 -37.36 24.46
C TRP A 13 53.10 -36.47 24.06
N PHE A 14 53.14 -35.85 22.87
CA PHE A 14 52.07 -34.99 22.38
C PHE A 14 50.84 -35.80 21.91
N GLN A 15 51.08 -36.99 21.38
CA GLN A 15 50.02 -37.88 20.88
C GLN A 15 49.12 -38.41 22.01
N LYS A 16 49.67 -38.53 23.23
CA LYS A 16 49.04 -39.12 24.42
C LYS A 16 48.44 -38.10 25.39
N LEU A 17 48.38 -36.81 25.02
CA LEU A 17 47.78 -35.77 25.88
C LEU A 17 46.28 -36.02 26.11
N PRO A 18 45.76 -35.76 27.32
CA PRO A 18 44.34 -35.82 27.59
C PRO A 18 43.59 -34.68 26.89
N LEU A 19 42.31 -34.89 26.57
CA LEU A 19 41.47 -33.89 25.88
C LEU A 19 41.28 -32.59 26.68
N SER A 20 41.53 -32.61 27.98
CA SER A 20 41.54 -31.44 28.87
C SER A 20 42.75 -30.53 28.66
N ASP A 21 43.83 -31.03 28.04
CA ASP A 21 45.03 -30.24 27.78
C ASP A 21 44.79 -29.25 26.61
N PRO A 22 45.08 -27.95 26.77
CA PRO A 22 44.92 -26.94 25.71
C PRO A 22 45.72 -27.23 24.44
N SER A 23 46.81 -27.99 24.56
CA SER A 23 47.70 -28.37 23.46
C SER A 23 47.11 -29.51 22.61
N CYS A 24 46.19 -30.31 23.16
CA CYS A 24 45.45 -31.35 22.43
C CYS A 24 44.31 -30.72 21.60
N ASN A 25 44.68 -30.06 20.50
CA ASN A 25 43.78 -29.20 19.71
C ASN A 25 43.74 -29.51 18.20
N ASN A 26 44.43 -30.55 17.76
CA ASN A 26 44.50 -30.99 16.37
C ASN A 26 44.63 -32.51 16.28
N ASP A 27 44.46 -33.06 15.07
CA ASP A 27 44.41 -34.51 14.83
C ASP A 27 45.74 -35.25 15.12
N SER A 28 46.83 -34.53 15.44
CA SER A 28 48.08 -35.15 15.91
C SER A 28 47.99 -35.62 17.37
N CYS A 29 47.01 -35.15 18.14
CA CYS A 29 46.64 -35.70 19.45
C CYS A 29 45.56 -36.77 19.27
N ILE A 30 45.79 -38.00 19.76
CA ILE A 30 44.88 -39.14 19.53
C ILE A 30 43.50 -38.86 20.16
N ALA A 31 43.47 -38.36 21.39
CA ALA A 31 42.21 -38.03 22.08
C ALA A 31 41.38 -36.97 21.33
N PHE A 32 42.03 -35.98 20.72
CA PHE A 32 41.34 -34.99 19.89
C PHE A 32 40.82 -35.62 18.60
N LYS A 33 41.64 -36.43 17.92
CA LYS A 33 41.27 -37.11 16.67
C LYS A 33 40.07 -38.03 16.86
N ASP A 34 40.03 -38.80 17.94
CA ASP A 34 38.92 -39.70 18.25
C ASP A 34 37.63 -38.91 18.54
N ALA A 35 37.70 -37.86 19.36
CA ALA A 35 36.56 -36.99 19.66
C ALA A 35 36.07 -36.22 18.41
N HIS A 36 37.00 -35.75 17.57
CA HIS A 36 36.68 -35.11 16.30
C HIS A 36 35.97 -36.09 15.35
N THR A 37 36.47 -37.33 15.25
CA THR A 37 35.86 -38.38 14.43
C THR A 37 34.47 -38.74 14.93
N ALA A 38 34.28 -38.88 16.24
CA ALA A 38 32.97 -39.13 16.85
C ALA A 38 31.98 -37.98 16.59
N SER A 39 32.43 -36.72 16.70
CA SER A 39 31.61 -35.54 16.38
C SER A 39 31.17 -35.52 14.91
N GLN A 40 32.06 -35.88 13.98
CA GLN A 40 31.75 -35.98 12.55
C GLN A 40 30.81 -37.15 12.25
N ALA A 41 30.96 -38.28 12.94
CA ALA A 41 30.06 -39.43 12.79
C ALA A 41 28.64 -39.13 13.28
N ALA A 42 28.51 -38.39 14.40
CA ALA A 42 27.22 -37.99 14.94
C ALA A 42 26.50 -36.97 14.03
N VAL A 43 27.23 -35.97 13.52
CA VAL A 43 26.68 -34.97 12.60
C VAL A 43 27.63 -34.77 11.41
N PRO A 44 27.42 -35.55 10.33
CA PRO A 44 28.26 -35.44 9.15
C PRO A 44 28.19 -34.05 8.54
N TYR A 45 29.36 -33.46 8.31
CA TYR A 45 29.48 -32.15 7.67
C TYR A 45 28.84 -32.14 6.27
N ALA A 46 29.08 -33.20 5.48
CA ALA A 46 28.52 -33.35 4.13
C ALA A 46 26.98 -33.40 4.11
N LEU A 47 26.34 -33.90 5.17
CA LEU A 47 24.89 -33.97 5.25
C LEU A 47 24.25 -32.57 5.30
N GLN A 48 24.94 -31.57 5.87
CA GLN A 48 24.40 -30.22 5.98
C GLN A 48 24.20 -29.57 4.60
N PHE A 49 24.97 -29.97 3.57
CA PHE A 49 24.82 -29.47 2.20
C PHE A 49 23.51 -29.93 1.54
N LYS A 50 22.95 -31.08 1.96
CA LYS A 50 21.68 -31.58 1.41
C LYS A 50 20.50 -30.66 1.67
N TYR A 51 20.56 -29.79 2.68
CA TYR A 51 19.50 -28.83 2.96
C TYR A 51 19.39 -27.75 1.88
N GLY A 52 20.49 -27.39 1.22
CA GLY A 52 20.46 -26.58 0.01
C GLY A 52 19.66 -27.28 -1.11
N HIS A 53 19.93 -28.57 -1.33
CA HIS A 53 19.18 -29.39 -2.29
C HIS A 53 17.69 -29.48 -1.93
N TRP A 54 17.36 -29.82 -0.68
CA TRP A 54 15.95 -29.90 -0.26
C TRP A 54 15.20 -28.58 -0.48
N THR A 55 15.86 -27.45 -0.21
CA THR A 55 15.31 -26.13 -0.51
C THR A 55 15.00 -25.99 -2.01
N MET A 56 15.94 -26.36 -2.89
CA MET A 56 15.73 -26.38 -4.35
C MET A 56 14.56 -27.27 -4.77
N TRP A 57 14.50 -28.51 -4.24
CA TRP A 57 13.46 -29.47 -4.58
C TRP A 57 12.08 -28.97 -4.16
N ILE A 58 11.94 -28.39 -2.97
CA ILE A 58 10.65 -27.86 -2.48
C ILE A 58 10.06 -26.86 -3.46
N PHE A 59 10.84 -25.85 -3.88
CA PHE A 59 10.31 -24.85 -4.80
C PHE A 59 10.22 -25.36 -6.24
N ALA A 60 11.11 -26.26 -6.68
CA ALA A 60 11.02 -26.87 -8.01
C ALA A 60 9.74 -27.71 -8.15
N ILE A 61 9.39 -28.50 -7.12
CA ILE A 61 8.13 -29.26 -7.05
C ILE A 61 6.94 -28.30 -7.06
N PHE A 62 6.99 -27.22 -6.28
CA PHE A 62 5.92 -26.23 -6.26
C PHE A 62 5.68 -25.59 -7.64
N ILE A 63 6.76 -25.17 -8.31
CA ILE A 63 6.71 -24.63 -9.68
C ILE A 63 6.17 -25.69 -10.63
N PHE A 64 6.67 -26.93 -10.57
CA PHE A 64 6.24 -28.03 -11.42
C PHE A 64 4.74 -28.34 -11.25
N CYS A 65 4.24 -28.48 -10.03
CA CYS A 65 2.82 -28.71 -9.77
C CYS A 65 1.96 -27.58 -10.34
N TYR A 66 2.39 -26.32 -10.18
CA TYR A 66 1.69 -25.18 -10.75
C TYR A 66 1.75 -25.18 -12.28
N SER A 67 2.88 -25.58 -12.87
CA SER A 67 3.05 -25.73 -14.31
C SER A 67 2.15 -26.82 -14.90
N VAL A 68 2.07 -27.98 -14.26
CA VAL A 68 1.15 -29.06 -14.67
C VAL A 68 -0.29 -28.54 -14.66
N TYR A 69 -0.69 -27.86 -13.58
CA TYR A 69 -2.01 -27.22 -13.52
C TYR A 69 -2.20 -26.18 -14.65
N PHE A 70 -1.20 -25.32 -14.87
CA PHE A 70 -1.20 -24.29 -15.93
C PHE A 70 -1.41 -24.90 -17.32
N TYR A 71 -0.57 -25.86 -17.73
CA TYR A 71 -0.67 -26.49 -19.04
C TYR A 71 -1.94 -27.34 -19.18
N SER A 72 -2.38 -28.01 -18.11
CA SER A 72 -3.66 -28.74 -18.14
C SER A 72 -4.83 -27.80 -18.43
N HIS A 73 -4.88 -26.62 -17.80
CA HIS A 73 -5.94 -25.65 -18.03
C HIS A 73 -5.87 -25.00 -19.42
N LEU A 74 -4.65 -24.74 -19.91
CA LEU A 74 -4.42 -24.18 -21.25
C LEU A 74 -4.88 -25.16 -22.36
N LEU A 75 -4.63 -26.46 -22.17
CA LEU A 75 -5.00 -27.52 -23.12
C LEU A 75 -6.46 -27.93 -23.02
N SER A 76 -7.05 -27.90 -21.82
CA SER A 76 -8.45 -28.30 -21.58
C SER A 76 -9.46 -27.25 -22.04
N GLY A 77 -9.16 -26.48 -23.08
CA GLY A 77 -9.94 -25.33 -23.55
C GLY A 77 -11.42 -25.54 -23.30
N LYS A 78 -11.98 -24.85 -22.29
CA LYS A 78 -13.38 -25.05 -21.92
C LYS A 78 -14.22 -24.52 -23.08
N ASP A 79 -14.75 -25.44 -23.87
CA ASP A 79 -15.80 -25.15 -24.84
C ASP A 79 -17.02 -24.62 -24.07
N GLY A 80 -17.49 -23.45 -24.48
CA GLY A 80 -18.51 -22.63 -23.82
C GLY A 80 -19.92 -23.23 -23.85
N THR A 81 -20.07 -24.49 -23.47
CA THR A 81 -21.38 -25.09 -23.23
C THR A 81 -21.84 -24.77 -21.81
N GLU A 82 -23.08 -24.27 -21.67
CA GLU A 82 -23.76 -24.05 -20.38
C GLU A 82 -23.84 -25.36 -19.58
N GLN A 83 -22.81 -25.65 -18.78
CA GLN A 83 -22.82 -26.75 -17.83
C GLN A 83 -23.05 -26.23 -16.43
N ARG A 84 -23.99 -26.85 -15.70
CA ARG A 84 -24.20 -26.58 -14.28
C ARG A 84 -22.86 -26.78 -13.54
N PRO A 85 -22.48 -25.87 -12.62
CA PRO A 85 -21.18 -25.94 -11.96
C PRO A 85 -21.08 -27.25 -11.16
N SER A 86 -20.03 -28.01 -11.42
CA SER A 86 -19.73 -29.25 -10.70
C SER A 86 -19.43 -28.96 -9.23
N LEU A 87 -19.44 -29.99 -8.37
CA LEU A 87 -18.98 -29.84 -6.98
C LEU A 87 -17.55 -29.30 -6.90
N LEU A 88 -16.67 -29.72 -7.83
CA LEU A 88 -15.30 -29.22 -7.92
C LEU A 88 -15.25 -27.74 -8.31
N ASP A 89 -16.11 -27.27 -9.21
CA ASP A 89 -16.19 -25.84 -9.56
C ASP A 89 -16.67 -25.01 -8.35
N LYS A 90 -17.64 -25.52 -7.58
CA LYS A 90 -18.12 -24.87 -6.34
C LYS A 90 -17.03 -24.80 -5.27
N ILE A 91 -16.30 -25.90 -5.05
CA ILE A 91 -15.15 -25.92 -4.13
C ILE A 91 -14.07 -24.95 -4.61
N THR A 92 -13.75 -24.96 -5.91
CA THR A 92 -12.75 -24.06 -6.49
C THR A 92 -13.18 -22.60 -6.34
N ALA A 93 -14.46 -22.28 -6.55
CA ALA A 93 -15.01 -20.95 -6.33
C ALA A 93 -14.91 -20.53 -4.86
N ALA A 94 -15.23 -21.41 -3.91
CA ALA A 94 -15.09 -21.14 -2.48
C ALA A 94 -13.63 -20.90 -2.09
N LEU A 95 -12.69 -21.72 -2.57
CA LEU A 95 -11.26 -21.53 -2.35
C LEU A 95 -10.74 -20.22 -2.98
N ARG A 96 -11.22 -19.87 -4.18
CA ARG A 96 -10.91 -18.58 -4.82
C ARG A 96 -11.45 -17.41 -3.98
N TRP A 97 -12.67 -17.51 -3.49
CA TRP A 97 -13.25 -16.48 -2.63
C TRP A 97 -12.44 -16.25 -1.35
N ILE A 98 -11.97 -17.33 -0.69
CA ILE A 98 -11.09 -17.21 0.48
C ILE A 98 -9.74 -16.61 0.07
N SER A 99 -9.10 -17.16 -0.96
CA SER A 99 -7.74 -16.80 -1.36
C SER A 99 -7.60 -15.40 -1.94
N TYR A 100 -8.65 -14.85 -2.55
CA TYR A 100 -8.67 -13.52 -3.16
C TYR A 100 -8.94 -12.40 -2.16
N ARG A 101 -9.43 -12.72 -0.95
CA ARG A 101 -9.60 -11.71 0.11
C ARG A 101 -8.26 -11.03 0.40
N ARG A 102 -8.30 -9.71 0.51
CA ARG A 102 -7.17 -8.91 0.99
C ARG A 102 -7.38 -8.59 2.47
N ILE A 103 -6.31 -8.72 3.23
CA ILE A 103 -6.25 -8.26 4.62
C ILE A 103 -6.35 -6.73 4.59
N ARG A 104 -7.39 -6.18 5.22
CA ARG A 104 -7.63 -4.73 5.28
C ARG A 104 -6.94 -4.13 6.51
N GLY A 105 -6.50 -2.88 6.41
CA GLY A 105 -6.01 -2.11 7.54
C GLY A 105 -4.75 -1.32 7.19
N ILE A 106 -4.51 -0.25 7.96
CA ILE A 106 -3.42 0.71 7.72
C ILE A 106 -2.06 0.00 7.61
N PHE A 107 -1.82 -1.02 8.46
CA PHE A 107 -0.59 -1.80 8.43
C PHE A 107 -0.46 -2.62 7.14
N ALA A 108 -1.52 -3.35 6.75
CA ALA A 108 -1.52 -4.18 5.55
C ALA A 108 -1.32 -3.33 4.28
N ASP A 109 -1.95 -2.16 4.22
CA ASP A 109 -1.83 -1.21 3.11
C ASP A 109 -0.43 -0.58 3.06
N LYS A 110 0.14 -0.20 4.21
CA LYS A 110 1.50 0.38 4.27
C LYS A 110 2.59 -0.63 3.90
N MET A 111 2.43 -1.88 4.32
CA MET A 111 3.36 -2.98 4.01
C MET A 111 3.14 -3.59 2.63
N GLY A 112 2.00 -3.30 1.98
CA GLY A 112 1.67 -3.83 0.66
C GLY A 112 1.46 -5.34 0.66
N LEU A 113 0.72 -5.85 1.64
CA LEU A 113 0.41 -7.28 1.74
C LEU A 113 -0.42 -7.75 0.53
N PRO A 114 -0.06 -8.89 -0.09
CA PRO A 114 -0.81 -9.45 -1.21
C PRO A 114 -2.14 -10.10 -0.75
N SER A 115 -2.82 -10.80 -1.65
CA SER A 115 -4.02 -11.56 -1.29
C SER A 115 -3.71 -12.67 -0.29
N LEU A 116 -4.72 -13.10 0.47
CA LEU A 116 -4.58 -14.13 1.51
C LEU A 116 -3.92 -15.41 0.96
N GLY A 117 -4.29 -15.83 -0.24
CA GLY A 117 -3.69 -17.01 -0.88
C GLY A 117 -2.17 -16.87 -1.08
N VAL A 118 -1.70 -15.72 -1.54
CA VAL A 118 -0.26 -15.48 -1.70
C VAL A 118 0.44 -15.43 -0.34
N CYS A 119 -0.19 -14.82 0.67
CA CYS A 119 0.32 -14.80 2.04
C CYS A 119 0.49 -16.22 2.61
N LEU A 120 -0.46 -17.12 2.38
CA LEU A 120 -0.39 -18.51 2.84
C LEU A 120 0.76 -19.28 2.18
N VAL A 121 0.96 -19.11 0.87
CA VAL A 121 2.09 -19.73 0.16
C VAL A 121 3.42 -19.20 0.70
N VAL A 122 3.54 -17.89 0.88
CA VAL A 122 4.74 -17.27 1.47
C VAL A 122 4.99 -17.79 2.88
N LEU A 123 3.94 -17.87 3.72
CA LEU A 123 4.03 -18.38 5.08
C LEU A 123 4.51 -19.83 5.11
N SER A 124 4.08 -20.67 4.17
CA SER A 124 4.58 -22.04 4.07
C SER A 124 6.10 -22.09 3.83
N GLY A 125 6.66 -21.16 3.05
CA GLY A 125 8.11 -21.04 2.84
C GLY A 125 8.86 -20.61 4.10
N TRP A 126 8.30 -19.67 4.87
CA TRP A 126 8.83 -19.30 6.19
C TRP A 126 8.86 -20.50 7.14
N ILE A 127 7.73 -21.20 7.27
CA ILE A 127 7.61 -22.37 8.16
C ILE A 127 8.61 -23.46 7.73
N ALA A 128 8.65 -23.81 6.45
CA ALA A 128 9.54 -24.84 5.94
C ALA A 128 11.03 -24.53 6.23
N THR A 129 11.47 -23.28 5.98
CA THR A 129 12.86 -22.88 6.23
C THR A 129 13.19 -22.80 7.72
N THR A 130 12.27 -22.37 8.58
CA THR A 130 12.43 -22.41 10.04
C THR A 130 12.52 -23.84 10.57
N ILE A 131 11.64 -24.75 10.12
CA ILE A 131 11.68 -26.17 10.51
C ILE A 131 13.02 -26.79 10.07
N MET A 132 13.43 -26.60 8.81
CA MET A 132 14.72 -27.11 8.32
C MET A 132 15.89 -26.54 9.12
N SER A 133 15.81 -25.29 9.58
CA SER A 133 16.87 -24.68 10.40
C SER A 133 16.96 -25.31 11.79
N PHE A 134 15.84 -25.43 12.50
CA PHE A 134 15.84 -25.71 13.94
C PHE A 134 15.38 -27.11 14.35
N ALA A 135 14.77 -27.91 13.47
CA ALA A 135 14.26 -29.23 13.87
C ALA A 135 15.38 -30.24 14.21
N VAL A 136 16.58 -30.07 13.63
CA VAL A 136 17.69 -31.03 13.80
C VAL A 136 18.80 -30.45 14.66
N HIS A 137 19.07 -31.16 15.76
CA HIS A 137 20.14 -30.93 16.72
C HIS A 137 21.34 -31.88 16.49
N PRO A 138 22.53 -31.56 17.03
CA PRO A 138 22.92 -30.34 17.72
C PRO A 138 23.16 -29.13 16.80
N TYR A 139 22.99 -27.92 17.34
CA TYR A 139 23.21 -26.66 16.60
C TYR A 139 24.68 -26.26 16.53
N TYR A 140 25.43 -26.59 17.57
CA TYR A 140 26.85 -26.29 17.76
C TYR A 140 27.62 -27.61 17.85
N ARG A 141 28.90 -27.58 17.48
CA ARG A 141 29.81 -28.67 17.87
C ARG A 141 30.37 -28.39 19.24
N ASP A 142 30.77 -29.43 19.96
CA ASP A 142 31.35 -29.30 21.30
C ASP A 142 32.60 -28.41 21.32
N ARG A 143 33.40 -28.45 20.25
CA ARG A 143 34.55 -27.55 20.02
C ARG A 143 34.59 -27.07 18.58
N ARG A 144 35.02 -25.83 18.35
CA ARG A 144 35.14 -25.21 17.01
C ARG A 144 36.20 -25.93 16.19
N GLY A 145 37.23 -26.47 16.87
CA GLY A 145 38.27 -27.29 16.28
C GLY A 145 37.73 -28.53 15.56
N TYR A 146 36.58 -29.08 15.99
CA TYR A 146 35.97 -30.23 15.31
C TYR A 146 35.34 -29.88 13.97
N GLY A 147 35.17 -28.59 13.65
CA GLY A 147 34.62 -28.13 12.37
C GLY A 147 33.56 -27.05 12.54
N SER A 148 32.88 -26.73 11.45
CA SER A 148 31.87 -25.66 11.43
C SER A 148 30.58 -26.03 12.17
N PRO A 149 29.93 -25.07 12.87
CA PRO A 149 28.67 -25.31 13.56
C PRO A 149 27.62 -25.84 12.56
N PRO A 150 26.93 -26.97 12.84
CA PRO A 150 25.97 -27.57 11.91
C PRO A 150 24.84 -26.61 11.52
N LEU A 151 24.28 -25.87 12.48
CA LEU A 151 23.21 -24.90 12.22
C LEU A 151 23.69 -23.81 11.25
N GLY A 152 24.89 -23.27 11.48
CA GLY A 152 25.46 -22.23 10.62
C GLY A 152 25.63 -22.71 9.19
N VAL A 153 26.27 -23.87 8.99
CA VAL A 153 26.49 -24.43 7.65
C VAL A 153 25.15 -24.66 6.93
N ARG A 154 24.20 -25.31 7.62
CA ARG A 154 22.88 -25.62 7.07
C ARG A 154 22.15 -24.38 6.56
N THR A 155 21.98 -23.37 7.41
CA THR A 155 21.24 -22.16 7.05
C THR A 155 21.97 -21.32 6.00
N GLY A 156 23.30 -21.39 5.95
CA GLY A 156 24.10 -20.81 4.87
C GLY A 156 23.78 -21.43 3.50
N LEU A 157 23.69 -22.77 3.43
CA LEU A 157 23.35 -23.45 2.19
C LEU A 157 21.87 -23.26 1.80
N ILE A 158 20.96 -23.17 2.77
CA ILE A 158 19.57 -22.77 2.51
C ILE A 158 19.54 -21.35 1.93
N ALA A 159 20.30 -20.40 2.48
CA ALA A 159 20.37 -19.03 1.97
C ALA A 159 20.86 -19.00 0.51
N PHE A 160 21.93 -19.75 0.20
CA PHE A 160 22.48 -19.84 -1.15
C PHE A 160 21.50 -20.48 -2.14
N ALA A 161 20.76 -21.50 -1.73
CA ALA A 161 19.74 -22.13 -2.56
C ALA A 161 18.54 -21.21 -2.86
N LEU A 162 18.30 -20.16 -2.05
CA LEU A 162 17.25 -19.17 -2.29
C LEU A 162 17.68 -18.06 -3.28
N ILE A 163 18.97 -17.88 -3.53
CA ILE A 163 19.48 -16.85 -4.46
C ILE A 163 18.93 -17.05 -5.88
N PRO A 164 19.00 -18.25 -6.51
CA PRO A 164 18.45 -18.46 -7.85
C PRO A 164 16.97 -18.10 -7.96
N LEU A 165 16.17 -18.52 -6.98
CA LEU A 165 14.73 -18.25 -6.95
C LEU A 165 14.43 -16.74 -6.80
N THR A 166 15.22 -16.05 -5.98
CA THR A 166 15.10 -14.60 -5.77
C THR A 166 15.35 -13.83 -7.08
N PHE A 167 16.37 -14.21 -7.86
CA PHE A 167 16.65 -13.60 -9.16
C PHE A 167 15.63 -14.00 -10.23
N ALA A 168 15.21 -15.27 -10.26
CA ALA A 168 14.21 -15.77 -11.20
C ALA A 168 12.85 -15.07 -11.05
N THR A 169 12.47 -14.69 -9.83
CA THR A 169 11.20 -13.99 -9.54
C THR A 169 11.29 -12.47 -9.71
N ALA A 170 12.48 -11.91 -9.93
CA ALA A 170 12.69 -10.47 -10.08
C ALA A 170 12.52 -9.98 -11.52
N GLY A 171 12.89 -10.82 -12.50
CA GLY A 171 12.92 -10.45 -13.92
C GLY A 171 11.54 -10.17 -14.51
N LYS A 172 11.45 -9.15 -15.39
CA LYS A 172 10.22 -8.86 -16.15
C LYS A 172 9.93 -9.92 -17.21
N VAL A 173 10.99 -10.39 -17.86
CA VAL A 173 11.01 -11.66 -18.58
C VAL A 173 11.58 -12.66 -17.59
N ASN A 174 10.90 -13.77 -17.34
CA ASN A 174 11.44 -14.79 -16.45
C ASN A 174 10.89 -16.16 -16.83
N ILE A 175 11.67 -17.19 -16.52
CA ILE A 175 11.34 -18.59 -16.82
C ILE A 175 10.10 -19.07 -16.05
N ILE A 176 9.85 -18.51 -14.86
CA ILE A 176 8.69 -18.88 -14.05
C ILE A 176 7.40 -18.45 -14.75
N THR A 177 7.36 -17.27 -15.36
CA THR A 177 6.22 -16.81 -16.17
C THR A 177 5.99 -17.73 -17.36
N LEU A 178 7.04 -18.22 -18.03
CA LEU A 178 6.91 -19.20 -19.11
C LEU A 178 6.26 -20.51 -18.60
N LEU A 179 6.71 -21.00 -17.45
CA LEU A 179 6.27 -22.27 -16.87
C LEU A 179 4.90 -22.21 -16.19
N THR A 180 4.52 -21.07 -15.63
CA THR A 180 3.34 -20.92 -14.76
C THR A 180 2.29 -19.97 -15.32
N GLY A 181 2.62 -19.21 -16.37
CA GLY A 181 1.77 -18.15 -16.90
C GLY A 181 1.60 -16.92 -15.99
N LEU A 182 2.20 -16.91 -14.80
CA LEU A 182 2.08 -15.80 -13.85
C LEU A 182 2.92 -14.61 -14.30
N GLY A 183 2.29 -13.45 -14.42
CA GLY A 183 3.01 -12.22 -14.79
C GLY A 183 3.97 -11.76 -13.69
N HIS A 184 5.03 -11.08 -14.10
CA HIS A 184 6.08 -10.56 -13.20
C HIS A 184 5.53 -9.70 -12.05
N GLU A 185 4.41 -9.01 -12.25
CA GLU A 185 3.72 -8.22 -11.24
C GLU A 185 3.28 -9.03 -10.01
N LYS A 186 2.86 -10.29 -10.23
CA LYS A 186 2.50 -11.23 -9.17
C LYS A 186 3.74 -11.88 -8.57
N LEU A 187 4.72 -12.24 -9.41
CA LEU A 187 5.99 -12.84 -8.96
C LEU A 187 6.82 -11.92 -8.07
N ASN A 188 6.69 -10.61 -8.23
CA ASN A 188 7.36 -9.63 -7.38
C ASN A 188 6.98 -9.76 -5.89
N ALA A 189 5.81 -10.30 -5.54
CA ALA A 189 5.49 -10.62 -4.14
C ALA A 189 6.43 -11.71 -3.61
N PHE A 190 6.65 -12.77 -4.39
CA PHE A 190 7.57 -13.85 -4.04
C PHE A 190 9.02 -13.36 -4.00
N HIS A 191 9.46 -12.54 -4.96
CA HIS A 191 10.80 -11.93 -4.93
C HIS A 191 11.11 -11.25 -3.57
N ARG A 192 10.19 -10.40 -3.09
CA ARG A 192 10.36 -9.72 -1.79
C ARG A 192 10.46 -10.71 -0.63
N HIS A 193 9.53 -11.67 -0.56
CA HIS A 193 9.49 -12.60 0.56
C HIS A 193 10.64 -13.61 0.56
N THR A 194 11.06 -14.09 -0.61
CA THR A 194 12.25 -14.94 -0.73
C THR A 194 13.50 -14.18 -0.26
N ALA A 195 13.64 -12.89 -0.61
CA ALA A 195 14.74 -12.06 -0.12
C ALA A 195 14.70 -11.89 1.42
N TYR A 196 13.52 -11.73 2.01
CA TYR A 196 13.38 -11.64 3.48
C TYR A 196 13.69 -12.95 4.19
N ILE A 197 13.25 -14.09 3.64
CA ILE A 197 13.62 -15.41 4.17
C ILE A 197 15.13 -15.61 4.06
N MET A 198 15.72 -15.25 2.91
CA MET A 198 17.15 -15.33 2.67
C MET A 198 17.95 -14.49 3.69
N LEU A 199 17.51 -13.27 4.00
CA LEU A 199 18.11 -12.45 5.06
C LEU A 199 17.95 -13.12 6.44
N TYR A 200 16.76 -13.62 6.77
CA TYR A 200 16.49 -14.31 8.03
C TYR A 200 17.42 -15.52 8.24
N VAL A 201 17.54 -16.42 7.25
CA VAL A 201 18.43 -17.57 7.37
C VAL A 201 19.92 -17.18 7.32
N SER A 202 20.27 -16.07 6.65
CA SER A 202 21.64 -15.53 6.65
C SER A 202 22.05 -14.99 8.02
N VAL A 203 21.13 -14.35 8.74
CA VAL A 203 21.37 -13.93 10.13
C VAL A 203 21.56 -15.15 11.04
N ILE A 204 20.71 -16.18 10.90
CA ILE A 204 20.86 -17.42 11.65
C ILE A 204 22.17 -18.13 11.29
N HIS A 205 22.61 -18.06 10.03
CA HIS A 205 23.91 -18.58 9.58
C HIS A 205 25.05 -17.91 10.35
N THR A 206 25.03 -16.58 10.49
CA THR A 206 26.10 -15.82 11.14
C THR A 206 26.20 -16.06 12.65
N VAL A 207 25.07 -16.20 13.35
CA VAL A 207 25.05 -16.27 14.83
C VAL A 207 25.96 -17.38 15.40
N PRO A 208 25.92 -18.64 14.93
CA PRO A 208 26.80 -19.69 15.43
C PRO A 208 28.29 -19.41 15.24
N PHE A 209 28.68 -18.74 14.15
CA PHE A 209 30.07 -18.38 13.88
C PHE A 209 30.59 -17.27 14.79
N LEU A 210 29.72 -16.49 15.41
CA LEU A 210 30.09 -15.49 16.43
C LEU A 210 30.05 -16.10 17.85
N VAL A 211 28.98 -16.84 18.17
CA VAL A 211 28.74 -17.35 19.52
C VAL A 211 29.74 -18.44 19.91
N GLN A 212 30.08 -19.36 19.01
CA GLN A 212 30.93 -20.49 19.36
C GLN A 212 32.37 -20.08 19.71
N PRO A 213 33.08 -19.29 18.88
CA PRO A 213 34.42 -18.79 19.25
C PRO A 213 34.42 -17.94 20.52
N TYR A 214 33.35 -17.18 20.76
CA TYR A 214 33.20 -16.40 21.97
C TYR A 214 33.03 -17.27 23.23
N ARG A 215 32.26 -18.36 23.16
CA ARG A 215 32.12 -19.32 24.27
C ARG A 215 33.41 -20.04 24.60
N GLU A 216 34.23 -20.35 23.59
CA GLU A 216 35.46 -21.13 23.75
C GLU A 216 36.66 -20.29 24.19
N GLY A 217 36.75 -19.03 23.76
CA GLY A 217 37.93 -18.18 24.03
C GLY A 217 37.63 -16.72 24.36
N GLY A 218 36.38 -16.38 24.67
CA GLY A 218 35.95 -15.00 24.97
C GLY A 218 36.13 -14.06 23.77
N ALA A 219 36.29 -12.76 24.07
CA ALA A 219 36.50 -11.74 23.04
C ALA A 219 37.79 -11.97 22.23
N ALA A 220 38.85 -12.46 22.87
CA ALA A 220 40.12 -12.78 22.22
C ALA A 220 39.98 -13.95 21.23
N GLY A 221 39.27 -15.02 21.62
CA GLY A 221 38.98 -16.16 20.75
C GLY A 221 38.11 -15.78 19.55
N LEU A 222 37.10 -14.92 19.76
CA LEU A 222 36.30 -14.37 18.67
C LEU A 222 37.15 -13.53 17.71
N HIS A 223 37.96 -12.59 18.22
CA HIS A 223 38.81 -11.75 17.40
C HIS A 223 39.80 -12.59 16.56
N ALA A 224 40.49 -13.53 17.20
CA ALA A 224 41.44 -14.42 16.53
C ALA A 224 40.77 -15.27 15.43
N ARG A 225 39.53 -15.72 15.66
CA ARG A 225 38.79 -16.48 14.67
C ARG A 225 38.27 -15.62 13.52
N PHE A 226 37.71 -14.46 13.83
CA PHE A 226 37.07 -13.57 12.87
C PHE A 226 38.08 -12.98 11.89
N TYR A 227 39.22 -12.49 12.37
CA TYR A 227 40.28 -11.88 11.55
C TYR A 227 41.34 -12.87 11.07
N ARG A 228 41.04 -14.18 11.12
CA ARG A 228 41.93 -15.20 10.56
C ARG A 228 42.15 -14.93 9.06
N PRO A 229 43.39 -14.87 8.57
CA PRO A 229 43.67 -14.70 7.14
C PRO A 229 42.93 -15.74 6.30
N GLY A 230 42.13 -15.27 5.34
CA GLY A 230 41.30 -16.12 4.49
C GLY A 230 40.08 -16.77 5.17
N GLY A 231 39.76 -16.40 6.41
CA GLY A 231 38.61 -16.90 7.17
C GLY A 231 37.27 -16.55 6.53
N LEU A 232 36.34 -17.50 6.56
CA LEU A 232 35.01 -17.33 5.96
C LEU A 232 34.18 -16.31 6.75
N GLU A 233 34.40 -16.22 8.05
CA GLU A 233 33.71 -15.32 8.98
C GLU A 233 33.89 -13.84 8.58
N TYR A 234 35.11 -13.41 8.26
CA TYR A 234 35.39 -12.06 7.75
C TYR A 234 34.75 -11.83 6.38
N THR A 235 34.99 -12.74 5.43
CA THR A 235 34.51 -12.60 4.04
C THR A 235 32.99 -12.63 3.91
N GLY A 236 32.27 -13.20 4.90
CA GLY A 236 30.80 -13.24 4.94
C GLY A 236 30.16 -11.93 5.40
N THR A 237 30.94 -11.01 5.98
CA THR A 237 30.41 -9.75 6.52
C THR A 237 29.94 -8.79 5.41
N PRO A 238 30.72 -8.53 4.34
CA PRO A 238 30.28 -7.69 3.24
C PRO A 238 28.98 -8.16 2.54
N PRO A 239 28.81 -9.42 2.11
CA PRO A 239 27.57 -9.85 1.47
C PRO A 239 26.37 -9.78 2.42
N LEU A 240 26.54 -10.04 3.72
CA LEU A 240 25.46 -9.85 4.70
C LEU A 240 25.05 -8.38 4.81
N GLY A 241 26.02 -7.46 4.91
CA GLY A 241 25.75 -6.03 4.96
C GLY A 241 25.01 -5.52 3.72
N ILE A 242 25.43 -5.97 2.53
CA ILE A 242 24.74 -5.64 1.27
C ILE A 242 23.34 -6.24 1.24
N LEU A 243 23.13 -7.47 1.70
CA LEU A 243 21.80 -8.09 1.76
C LEU A 243 20.85 -7.33 2.71
N VAL A 244 21.35 -6.90 3.87
CA VAL A 244 20.60 -6.01 4.78
C VAL A 244 20.23 -4.72 4.06
N GLY A 245 21.19 -4.07 3.40
CA GLY A 245 20.96 -2.86 2.61
C GLY A 245 19.91 -3.05 1.52
N LEU A 246 19.99 -4.13 0.75
CA LEU A 246 19.02 -4.50 -0.28
C LEU A 246 17.61 -4.63 0.30
N CYS A 247 17.45 -5.27 1.46
CA CYS A 247 16.14 -5.43 2.10
C CYS A 247 15.59 -4.13 2.70
N VAL A 248 16.43 -3.37 3.42
CA VAL A 248 16.03 -2.13 4.11
C VAL A 248 15.70 -1.04 3.10
N LEU A 249 16.55 -0.78 2.11
CA LEU A 249 16.30 0.24 1.08
C LEU A 249 15.07 -0.09 0.21
N SER A 250 14.65 -1.36 0.18
CA SER A 250 13.44 -1.81 -0.53
C SER A 250 12.14 -1.62 0.26
N LEU A 251 12.20 -1.16 1.51
CA LEU A 251 10.98 -0.94 2.30
C LEU A 251 10.06 0.09 1.61
N PRO A 252 8.73 -0.14 1.59
CA PRO A 252 7.82 0.68 0.80
C PRO A 252 7.89 2.19 1.12
N TRP A 253 8.10 2.55 2.38
CA TRP A 253 8.20 3.94 2.80
C TRP A 253 9.49 4.62 2.37
N LEU A 254 10.63 3.92 2.42
CA LEU A 254 11.92 4.44 1.93
C LEU A 254 11.93 4.54 0.40
N ARG A 255 11.54 3.48 -0.29
CA ARG A 255 11.50 3.44 -1.76
C ARG A 255 10.59 4.53 -2.36
N ARG A 256 9.50 4.91 -1.68
CA ARG A 256 8.59 5.96 -2.16
C ARG A 256 9.18 7.37 -2.09
N LEU A 257 10.22 7.60 -1.28
CA LEU A 257 10.89 8.90 -1.19
C LEU A 257 11.69 9.22 -2.45
N ALA A 258 12.39 8.23 -3.00
CA ALA A 258 13.21 8.36 -4.20
C ALA A 258 13.23 7.06 -5.01
N TYR A 259 12.14 6.78 -5.74
CA TYR A 259 11.96 5.52 -6.47
C TYR A 259 13.02 5.30 -7.57
N GLU A 260 13.40 6.36 -8.28
CA GLU A 260 14.39 6.32 -9.35
C GLU A 260 15.78 5.96 -8.81
N VAL A 261 16.20 6.59 -7.70
CA VAL A 261 17.47 6.27 -7.02
C VAL A 261 17.44 4.84 -6.47
N PHE A 262 16.32 4.44 -5.87
CA PHE A 262 16.13 3.09 -5.34
C PHE A 262 16.39 2.02 -6.42
N VAL A 263 15.76 2.11 -7.59
CA VAL A 263 15.84 1.02 -8.58
C VAL A 263 17.25 0.84 -9.13
N GLN A 264 17.97 1.94 -9.36
CA GLN A 264 19.35 1.91 -9.86
C GLN A 264 20.30 1.34 -8.79
N THR A 265 20.16 1.82 -7.54
CA THR A 265 20.99 1.37 -6.43
C THR A 265 20.75 -0.10 -6.11
N HIS A 266 19.49 -0.55 -6.14
CA HIS A 266 19.13 -1.94 -5.88
C HIS A 266 19.73 -2.89 -6.92
N LEU A 267 19.68 -2.53 -8.21
CA LEU A 267 20.29 -3.33 -9.27
C LEU A 267 21.81 -3.42 -9.10
N LEU A 268 22.48 -2.30 -8.86
CA LEU A 268 23.93 -2.27 -8.63
C LEU A 268 24.33 -3.14 -7.42
N LEU A 269 23.67 -2.94 -6.28
CA LEU A 269 23.92 -3.71 -5.06
C LEU A 269 23.65 -5.20 -5.25
N SER A 270 22.67 -5.59 -6.08
CA SER A 270 22.38 -7.00 -6.36
C SER A 270 23.52 -7.70 -7.14
N VAL A 271 24.17 -6.99 -8.07
CA VAL A 271 25.32 -7.51 -8.82
C VAL A 271 26.54 -7.61 -7.91
N VAL A 272 26.79 -6.58 -7.10
CA VAL A 272 27.88 -6.58 -6.10
C VAL A 272 27.67 -7.69 -5.07
N TYR A 273 26.45 -7.88 -4.57
CA TYR A 273 26.10 -8.97 -3.66
C TYR A 273 26.46 -10.34 -4.26
N LEU A 274 26.06 -10.59 -5.51
CA LEU A 274 26.35 -11.85 -6.18
C LEU A 274 27.86 -12.10 -6.31
N GLY A 275 28.64 -11.08 -6.70
CA GLY A 275 30.10 -11.16 -6.77
C GLY A 275 30.76 -11.43 -5.41
N LEU A 276 30.28 -10.76 -4.34
CA LEU A 276 30.75 -11.00 -2.97
C LEU A 276 30.39 -12.40 -2.47
N CYS A 277 29.25 -12.97 -2.88
CA CYS A 277 28.90 -14.36 -2.58
C CYS A 277 29.88 -15.36 -3.22
N PHE A 278 30.35 -15.12 -4.45
CA PHE A 278 31.39 -15.97 -5.07
C PHE A 278 32.69 -15.95 -4.24
N TRP A 279 33.10 -14.75 -3.81
CA TRP A 279 34.29 -14.56 -2.98
C TRP A 279 34.15 -15.20 -1.60
N HIS A 280 33.01 -15.03 -0.94
CA HIS A 280 32.73 -15.61 0.38
C HIS A 280 32.66 -17.13 0.32
N ALA A 281 31.98 -17.71 -0.68
CA ALA A 281 31.72 -19.14 -0.72
C ALA A 281 32.95 -19.99 -1.04
N LYS A 282 33.95 -19.45 -1.76
CA LYS A 282 35.20 -20.14 -2.15
C LYS A 282 35.00 -21.58 -2.68
N ASN A 283 33.94 -21.80 -3.47
CA ASN A 283 33.55 -23.10 -4.02
C ASN A 283 33.37 -24.21 -2.95
N LEU A 284 32.89 -23.84 -1.76
CA LEU A 284 32.63 -24.79 -0.69
C LEU A 284 31.38 -25.62 -1.02
N GLY A 285 31.55 -26.91 -1.29
CA GLY A 285 30.47 -27.81 -1.72
C GLY A 285 29.76 -27.29 -2.98
N ASP A 286 28.43 -27.35 -2.98
CA ASP A 286 27.61 -26.96 -4.14
C ASP A 286 27.34 -25.44 -4.25
N SER A 287 27.97 -24.62 -3.41
CA SER A 287 27.70 -23.17 -3.33
C SER A 287 27.84 -22.45 -4.67
N TRP A 288 28.89 -22.75 -5.45
CA TRP A 288 29.07 -22.14 -6.77
C TRP A 288 28.04 -22.61 -7.80
N ALA A 289 27.48 -23.82 -7.67
CA ALA A 289 26.44 -24.29 -8.59
C ALA A 289 25.20 -23.39 -8.50
N TYR A 290 24.79 -22.99 -7.29
CA TYR A 290 23.68 -22.04 -7.12
C TYR A 290 24.01 -20.66 -7.70
N LEU A 291 25.23 -20.16 -7.52
CA LEU A 291 25.63 -18.85 -8.03
C LEU A 291 25.76 -18.80 -9.55
N TRP A 292 26.36 -19.81 -10.18
CA TRP A 292 26.41 -19.95 -11.64
C TRP A 292 25.01 -20.13 -12.23
N GLY A 293 24.16 -20.93 -11.57
CA GLY A 293 22.75 -21.05 -11.95
C GLY A 293 22.01 -19.71 -11.88
N THR A 294 22.29 -18.91 -10.84
CA THR A 294 21.73 -17.56 -10.69
C THR A 294 22.20 -16.63 -11.81
N LEU A 295 23.49 -16.64 -12.13
CA LEU A 295 24.05 -15.85 -13.21
C LEU A 295 23.45 -16.24 -14.56
N ALA A 296 23.30 -17.54 -14.83
CA ALA A 296 22.64 -18.04 -16.04
C ALA A 296 21.20 -17.56 -16.14
N ILE A 297 20.41 -17.68 -15.06
CA ILE A 297 19.04 -17.16 -14.99
C ILE A 297 19.03 -15.66 -15.29
N PHE A 298 19.93 -14.90 -14.66
CA PHE A 298 20.01 -13.44 -14.79
C PHE A 298 20.40 -12.97 -16.20
N LEU A 299 21.36 -13.65 -16.84
CA LEU A 299 21.79 -13.31 -18.19
C LEU A 299 20.75 -13.72 -19.22
N VAL A 300 20.17 -14.92 -19.13
CA VAL A 300 19.15 -15.40 -20.08
C VAL A 300 17.94 -14.45 -20.08
N GLN A 301 17.42 -14.08 -18.90
CA GLN A 301 16.29 -13.15 -18.83
C GLN A 301 16.62 -11.76 -19.42
N LEU A 302 17.85 -11.29 -19.21
CA LEU A 302 18.31 -10.01 -19.73
C LEU A 302 18.42 -10.06 -21.26
N LEU A 303 19.04 -11.10 -21.80
CA LEU A 303 19.21 -11.32 -23.23
C LEU A 303 17.86 -11.47 -23.93
N VAL A 304 16.95 -12.29 -23.42
CA VAL A 304 15.61 -12.44 -24.00
C VAL A 304 14.84 -11.13 -23.98
N ARG A 305 14.95 -10.32 -22.92
CA ARG A 305 14.30 -9.00 -22.86
C ARG A 305 14.88 -8.02 -23.88
N ILE A 306 16.21 -7.95 -23.96
CA ILE A 306 16.94 -7.07 -24.88
C ILE A 306 16.57 -7.41 -26.32
N PHE A 307 16.73 -8.68 -26.71
CA PHE A 307 16.61 -9.09 -28.11
C PHE A 307 15.20 -9.50 -28.55
N GLY A 308 14.34 -9.93 -27.62
CA GLY A 308 13.03 -10.51 -27.94
C GLY A 308 11.82 -9.67 -27.53
N LYS A 309 11.95 -8.66 -26.67
CA LYS A 309 10.82 -7.88 -26.12
C LYS A 309 10.92 -6.37 -26.31
N THR A 310 12.13 -5.82 -26.44
CA THR A 310 12.36 -4.38 -26.55
C THR A 310 12.54 -3.98 -28.02
N THR A 311 11.89 -2.90 -28.46
CA THR A 311 12.06 -2.35 -29.83
C THR A 311 13.49 -1.91 -30.15
N ILE A 312 14.34 -1.70 -29.14
CA ILE A 312 15.71 -1.16 -29.28
C ILE A 312 16.65 -2.16 -29.98
N PHE A 313 16.50 -3.47 -29.73
CA PHE A 313 17.45 -4.49 -30.21
C PHE A 313 16.74 -5.68 -30.87
N GLN A 314 15.57 -5.45 -31.50
CA GLN A 314 14.90 -6.52 -32.24
C GLN A 314 15.79 -6.97 -33.40
N PHE A 315 16.12 -8.27 -33.43
CA PHE A 315 16.98 -8.88 -34.46
C PHE A 315 16.51 -8.67 -35.91
N ARG A 316 15.24 -8.28 -36.11
CA ARG A 316 14.61 -8.19 -37.43
C ARG A 316 14.67 -6.79 -38.05
N ASP A 317 15.06 -5.75 -37.31
CA ASP A 317 14.97 -4.34 -37.73
C ASP A 317 16.18 -3.48 -37.26
N GLU A 318 16.17 -2.19 -37.62
CA GLU A 318 17.15 -1.17 -37.20
C GLU A 318 17.27 -1.07 -35.67
N TRP A 319 18.52 -1.05 -35.18
CA TRP A 319 18.82 -0.87 -33.77
C TRP A 319 18.49 0.56 -33.30
N PHE A 320 18.09 0.70 -32.03
CA PHE A 320 17.76 1.97 -31.38
C PHE A 320 16.53 2.72 -31.89
N ARG A 321 15.59 2.00 -32.52
CA ARG A 321 14.37 2.59 -33.07
C ARG A 321 13.41 3.10 -31.97
N GLN A 322 12.95 4.34 -32.10
CA GLN A 322 11.91 4.95 -31.26
C GLN A 322 10.67 5.24 -32.10
N ALA A 323 9.48 5.00 -31.55
CA ALA A 323 8.21 5.36 -32.17
C ALA A 323 7.87 6.83 -31.88
N PRO A 324 7.43 7.63 -32.87
CA PRO A 324 6.95 8.98 -32.63
C PRO A 324 5.67 8.95 -31.77
N VAL A 325 5.55 9.92 -30.87
CA VAL A 325 4.44 10.01 -29.90
C VAL A 325 3.68 11.31 -30.10
N THR A 326 2.39 11.18 -30.35
CA THR A 326 1.43 12.29 -30.37
C THR A 326 0.84 12.46 -28.98
N ILE A 327 0.94 13.66 -28.43
CA ILE A 327 0.46 14.02 -27.09
C ILE A 327 -0.80 14.86 -27.25
N THR A 328 -1.92 14.38 -26.71
CA THR A 328 -3.18 15.15 -26.66
C THR A 328 -3.56 15.40 -25.21
N LYS A 329 -3.71 16.68 -24.85
CA LYS A 329 -4.20 17.07 -23.52
C LYS A 329 -5.71 16.90 -23.49
N LEU A 330 -6.20 16.25 -22.45
CA LEU A 330 -7.61 15.96 -22.22
C LEU A 330 -8.11 16.69 -20.98
N GLU A 331 -9.42 16.68 -20.79
CA GLU A 331 -10.09 17.19 -19.60
C GLU A 331 -9.58 16.55 -18.31
N GLU A 332 -9.81 17.24 -17.19
CA GLU A 332 -9.25 16.91 -15.87
C GLU A 332 -7.72 16.79 -15.78
N GLY A 333 -7.00 17.32 -16.76
CA GLY A 333 -5.55 17.21 -16.83
C GLY A 333 -5.08 15.81 -17.18
N MET A 334 -5.91 14.96 -17.80
CA MET A 334 -5.47 13.70 -18.40
C MET A 334 -4.66 13.96 -19.68
N VAL A 335 -3.78 13.03 -20.04
CA VAL A 335 -2.97 13.09 -21.26
C VAL A 335 -3.13 11.79 -22.03
N LYS A 336 -3.54 11.88 -23.29
CA LYS A 336 -3.56 10.76 -24.23
C LYS A 336 -2.23 10.72 -24.98
N LEU A 337 -1.58 9.58 -24.97
CA LEU A 337 -0.44 9.28 -25.84
C LEU A 337 -0.88 8.33 -26.94
N GLU A 338 -0.52 8.64 -28.17
CA GLU A 338 -0.80 7.82 -29.33
C GLU A 338 0.51 7.63 -30.12
N MET A 339 0.82 6.38 -30.45
CA MET A 339 2.05 6.04 -31.17
C MET A 339 1.81 4.95 -32.20
N GLU A 340 2.49 5.06 -33.33
CA GLU A 340 2.56 4.03 -34.37
C GLU A 340 3.88 3.27 -34.19
N VAL A 341 3.79 2.04 -33.68
CA VAL A 341 4.96 1.21 -33.39
C VAL A 341 5.23 0.30 -34.59
N HIS A 342 6.44 0.29 -35.10
CA HIS A 342 6.81 -0.57 -36.24
C HIS A 342 6.59 -2.06 -35.93
N GLY A 343 6.17 -2.80 -36.96
CA GLY A 343 5.95 -4.23 -36.94
C GLY A 343 4.57 -4.64 -36.42
N LYS A 344 4.31 -5.95 -36.49
CA LYS A 344 3.06 -6.56 -36.01
C LYS A 344 3.15 -6.88 -34.52
N TRP A 345 2.48 -6.08 -33.71
CA TRP A 345 2.34 -6.32 -32.28
C TRP A 345 0.99 -6.98 -31.99
N THR A 346 0.98 -7.90 -31.04
CA THR A 346 -0.24 -8.54 -30.56
C THR A 346 -0.28 -8.46 -29.05
N TRP A 347 -1.45 -8.12 -28.51
CA TRP A 347 -1.69 -8.10 -27.07
C TRP A 347 -3.16 -8.37 -26.78
N GLU A 348 -3.44 -8.69 -25.52
CA GLU A 348 -4.78 -8.88 -24.99
C GLU A 348 -5.18 -7.73 -24.07
N PRO A 349 -6.49 -7.51 -23.85
CA PRO A 349 -7.00 -6.58 -22.86
C PRO A 349 -6.33 -6.73 -21.48
N GLY A 350 -5.94 -5.59 -20.90
CA GLY A 350 -5.28 -5.52 -19.59
C GLY A 350 -3.76 -5.75 -19.62
N GLN A 351 -3.16 -5.98 -20.79
CA GLN A 351 -1.70 -5.95 -20.93
C GLN A 351 -1.13 -4.53 -20.90
N HIS A 352 0.14 -4.44 -20.54
CA HIS A 352 0.87 -3.20 -20.46
C HIS A 352 2.24 -3.35 -21.12
N VAL A 353 2.83 -2.22 -21.48
CA VAL A 353 4.21 -2.13 -21.96
C VAL A 353 5.00 -1.20 -21.07
N PHE A 354 6.32 -1.33 -21.08
CA PHE A 354 7.21 -0.32 -20.52
C PHE A 354 7.61 0.64 -21.63
N LEU A 355 7.33 1.92 -21.40
CA LEU A 355 7.76 2.99 -22.29
C LEU A 355 9.00 3.66 -21.69
N LYS A 356 9.97 3.94 -22.56
CA LYS A 356 11.13 4.76 -22.23
C LYS A 356 11.23 5.95 -23.18
N PHE A 357 11.37 7.12 -22.58
CA PHE A 357 11.47 8.41 -23.24
C PHE A 357 12.90 8.96 -23.05
N ILE A 358 13.77 8.71 -24.03
CA ILE A 358 15.20 9.07 -23.95
C ILE A 358 15.38 10.58 -23.72
N GLN A 359 14.52 11.39 -24.34
CA GLN A 359 14.53 12.85 -24.26
C GLN A 359 14.13 13.41 -22.88
N LEU A 360 13.46 12.61 -22.04
CA LEU A 360 12.97 13.04 -20.73
C LEU A 360 13.75 12.40 -19.59
N GLN A 361 13.86 11.07 -19.62
CA GLN A 361 14.49 10.23 -18.59
C GLN A 361 15.09 8.98 -19.24
N PRO A 362 16.36 9.01 -19.68
CA PRO A 362 16.94 7.95 -20.53
C PRO A 362 17.15 6.60 -19.82
N LEU A 363 17.30 6.63 -18.49
CA LEU A 363 17.54 5.43 -17.69
C LEU A 363 16.25 4.78 -17.17
N ASP A 364 15.12 5.47 -17.26
CA ASP A 364 13.87 5.03 -16.65
C ASP A 364 12.95 4.33 -17.66
N ASN A 365 12.26 3.30 -17.17
CA ASN A 365 11.27 2.52 -17.91
C ASN A 365 9.99 2.48 -17.10
N HIS A 366 8.89 3.04 -17.61
CA HIS A 366 7.64 3.15 -16.85
C HIS A 366 6.52 2.29 -17.47
N PRO A 367 5.74 1.57 -16.66
CA PRO A 367 4.66 0.73 -17.16
C PRO A 367 3.43 1.57 -17.51
N PHE A 368 2.86 1.32 -18.70
CA PHE A 368 1.60 1.90 -19.14
C PHE A 368 0.71 0.82 -19.75
N THR A 369 -0.53 0.74 -19.25
CA THR A 369 -1.56 -0.18 -19.76
C THR A 369 -2.00 0.26 -21.15
N ILE A 370 -2.01 -0.67 -22.11
CA ILE A 370 -2.46 -0.39 -23.47
C ILE A 370 -3.98 -0.22 -23.42
N ALA A 371 -4.48 0.92 -23.90
CA ALA A 371 -5.89 1.31 -23.80
C ALA A 371 -6.69 1.06 -25.09
N CYS A 372 -6.14 0.34 -26.06
CA CYS A 372 -6.81 -0.07 -27.28
C CYS A 372 -6.63 -1.57 -27.54
N LEU A 373 -7.43 -2.12 -28.44
CA LEU A 373 -7.23 -3.45 -29.00
C LEU A 373 -6.17 -3.42 -30.13
N PRO A 374 -5.47 -4.54 -30.39
CA PRO A 374 -4.56 -4.61 -31.52
C PRO A 374 -5.32 -4.41 -32.83
N ASP A 375 -4.83 -3.49 -33.67
CA ASP A 375 -5.37 -3.31 -35.01
C ASP A 375 -4.80 -4.38 -35.94
N ALA A 376 -5.66 -5.22 -36.50
CA ALA A 376 -5.26 -6.30 -37.40
C ALA A 376 -4.98 -5.83 -38.83
N LYS A 377 -5.25 -4.55 -39.15
CA LYS A 377 -5.28 -4.05 -40.54
C LYS A 377 -3.91 -3.73 -41.13
N SER A 378 -2.90 -3.41 -40.32
CA SER A 378 -1.56 -3.03 -40.79
C SER A 378 -0.51 -4.05 -40.36
N LEU A 379 0.28 -4.55 -41.32
CA LEU A 379 1.43 -5.42 -41.07
C LEU A 379 2.70 -4.63 -40.75
N GLU A 380 2.74 -3.35 -41.11
CA GLU A 380 3.95 -2.50 -41.03
C GLU A 380 4.01 -1.67 -39.75
N SER A 381 2.86 -1.24 -39.23
CA SER A 381 2.78 -0.48 -37.98
C SER A 381 1.58 -0.94 -37.14
N THR A 382 1.75 -0.88 -35.83
CA THR A 382 0.69 -1.16 -34.86
C THR A 382 0.45 0.07 -33.99
N ARG A 383 -0.77 0.59 -34.03
CA ARG A 383 -1.24 1.71 -33.22
C ARG A 383 -1.36 1.31 -31.75
N MET A 384 -0.75 2.08 -30.85
CA MET A 384 -0.92 1.93 -29.40
C MET A 384 -1.37 3.25 -28.77
N VAL A 385 -2.40 3.16 -27.93
CA VAL A 385 -2.99 4.31 -27.20
C VAL A 385 -2.83 4.12 -25.70
N PHE A 386 -2.46 5.19 -25.00
CA PHE A 386 -2.32 5.21 -23.54
C PHE A 386 -2.99 6.45 -22.97
N TYR A 387 -3.66 6.29 -21.83
CA TYR A 387 -4.18 7.42 -21.06
C TYR A 387 -3.40 7.54 -19.75
N ILE A 388 -2.85 8.72 -19.52
CA ILE A 388 -1.98 9.01 -18.39
C ILE A 388 -2.58 10.13 -17.56
N ARG A 389 -2.70 9.89 -16.26
CA ARG A 389 -2.94 10.96 -15.29
C ARG A 389 -1.59 11.52 -14.84
N PRO A 390 -1.23 12.77 -15.16
CA PRO A 390 -0.02 13.40 -14.67
C PRO A 390 0.00 13.40 -13.14
N GLN A 391 1.14 12.99 -12.58
CA GLN A 391 1.44 13.01 -11.15
C GLN A 391 2.74 13.78 -10.95
N ARG A 392 3.74 13.18 -10.29
CA ARG A 392 5.12 13.70 -10.20
C ARG A 392 6.03 12.93 -11.15
N GLY A 393 7.28 13.38 -11.30
CA GLY A 393 8.30 12.70 -12.11
C GLY A 393 7.99 12.69 -13.61
N LEU A 394 8.20 11.56 -14.28
CA LEU A 394 8.03 11.41 -15.73
C LEU A 394 6.68 11.92 -16.24
N THR A 395 5.58 11.53 -15.59
CA THR A 395 4.22 11.85 -16.07
C THR A 395 3.93 13.36 -16.06
N ALA A 396 4.53 14.11 -15.14
CA ALA A 396 4.47 15.58 -15.16
C ALA A 396 5.28 16.16 -16.32
N LYS A 397 6.48 15.62 -16.56
CA LYS A 397 7.36 16.04 -17.67
C LYS A 397 6.68 15.82 -19.02
N ILE A 398 6.04 14.66 -19.21
CA ILE A 398 5.24 14.34 -20.41
C ILE A 398 4.13 15.39 -20.61
N ALA A 399 3.37 15.72 -19.56
CA ALA A 399 2.26 16.67 -19.65
C ALA A 399 2.71 18.10 -20.01
N SER A 400 3.92 18.49 -19.60
CA SER A 400 4.53 19.78 -19.94
C SER A 400 5.28 19.79 -21.27
N PHE A 401 5.48 18.63 -21.92
CA PHE A 401 6.31 18.54 -23.10
C PHE A 401 5.61 19.10 -24.34
N THR A 402 6.30 19.96 -25.08
CA THR A 402 5.73 20.67 -26.25
C THR A 402 6.42 20.33 -27.58
N LYS A 403 7.56 19.63 -27.53
CA LYS A 403 8.32 19.22 -28.72
C LYS A 403 7.90 17.83 -29.18
N ALA A 404 8.34 17.44 -30.39
CA ALA A 404 8.20 16.06 -30.87
C ALA A 404 8.84 15.08 -29.87
N LEU A 405 8.03 14.17 -29.36
CA LEU A 405 8.44 13.14 -28.41
C LEU A 405 8.52 11.80 -29.15
N SER A 406 9.48 10.97 -28.77
CA SER A 406 9.53 9.57 -29.21
C SER A 406 9.76 8.65 -28.02
N ALA A 407 9.30 7.40 -28.15
CA ALA A 407 9.39 6.41 -27.09
C ALA A 407 9.86 5.07 -27.64
N THR A 408 10.60 4.34 -26.81
CA THR A 408 10.89 2.91 -27.05
C THR A 408 9.84 2.08 -26.32
N VAL A 409 9.47 0.95 -26.92
CA VAL A 409 8.43 0.05 -26.39
C VAL A 409 9.07 -1.27 -25.98
N ASP A 410 8.79 -1.69 -24.74
CA ASP A 410 9.23 -2.98 -24.18
C ASP A 410 7.99 -3.74 -23.71
N GLY A 411 7.68 -4.89 -24.34
CA GLY A 411 6.56 -5.73 -23.94
C GLY A 411 5.97 -6.60 -25.07
N PRO A 412 4.66 -6.89 -25.06
CA PRO A 412 3.72 -6.64 -23.97
C PRO A 412 4.01 -7.55 -22.75
N TYR A 413 3.54 -7.10 -21.59
CA TYR A 413 3.63 -7.75 -20.28
C TYR A 413 2.26 -7.94 -19.64
N GLY A 414 2.20 -8.90 -18.71
CA GLY A 414 1.01 -9.28 -17.94
C GLY A 414 0.91 -10.79 -17.81
N THR A 415 -0.02 -11.26 -16.97
CA THR A 415 -0.31 -12.69 -16.80
C THR A 415 -0.77 -13.32 -18.13
N ILE A 416 -0.21 -14.47 -18.50
CA ILE A 416 -0.51 -15.19 -19.77
C ILE A 416 -1.86 -15.90 -19.67
N LEU A 417 -2.14 -16.61 -18.57
CA LEU A 417 -3.47 -17.16 -18.30
C LEU A 417 -4.33 -16.13 -17.60
N ARG A 418 -5.12 -15.41 -18.38
CA ARG A 418 -6.19 -14.55 -17.87
C ARG A 418 -7.50 -15.32 -17.83
N PRO A 419 -8.42 -14.95 -16.90
CA PRO A 419 -9.81 -15.33 -17.07
C PRO A 419 -10.23 -14.90 -18.49
N ARG A 420 -10.85 -15.79 -19.25
CA ARG A 420 -11.53 -15.48 -20.51
C ARG A 420 -12.99 -15.18 -20.16
N PRO A 421 -13.32 -13.94 -19.75
CA PRO A 421 -14.69 -13.59 -19.39
C PRO A 421 -15.69 -13.95 -20.50
N GLU A 422 -15.27 -13.85 -21.76
CA GLU A 422 -16.06 -14.12 -22.95
C GLU A 422 -16.52 -15.57 -23.09
N VAL A 423 -15.88 -16.56 -22.45
CA VAL A 423 -16.29 -17.99 -22.53
C VAL A 423 -16.71 -18.54 -21.16
N GLY A 424 -16.33 -17.86 -20.07
CA GLY A 424 -16.47 -18.40 -18.72
C GLY A 424 -17.70 -17.92 -17.95
N TYR A 425 -18.43 -16.92 -18.46
CA TYR A 425 -19.47 -16.24 -17.69
C TYR A 425 -20.62 -15.78 -18.59
N ASP A 426 -21.83 -15.74 -18.03
CA ASP A 426 -23.03 -15.17 -18.67
C ASP A 426 -23.12 -13.65 -18.47
N THR A 427 -22.61 -13.16 -17.34
CA THR A 427 -22.66 -11.74 -16.96
C THR A 427 -21.29 -11.27 -16.50
N VAL A 428 -20.84 -10.12 -17.03
CA VAL A 428 -19.57 -9.50 -16.67
C VAL A 428 -19.81 -8.10 -16.14
N ILE A 429 -19.33 -7.83 -14.92
CA ILE A 429 -19.40 -6.50 -14.31
C ILE A 429 -18.00 -5.87 -14.35
N LEU A 430 -17.86 -4.77 -15.08
CA LEU A 430 -16.65 -3.97 -15.18
C LEU A 430 -16.77 -2.77 -14.23
N VAL A 431 -15.89 -2.67 -13.24
CA VAL A 431 -15.88 -1.57 -12.27
C VAL A 431 -14.64 -0.71 -12.47
N ALA A 432 -14.84 0.58 -12.75
CA ALA A 432 -13.77 1.55 -12.97
C ALA A 432 -13.93 2.80 -12.10
N GLY A 433 -12.79 3.40 -11.72
CA GLY A 433 -12.75 4.65 -10.96
C GLY A 433 -11.86 5.69 -11.63
N GLY A 434 -12.39 6.88 -11.91
CA GLY A 434 -11.69 8.00 -12.56
C GLY A 434 -11.02 7.56 -13.87
N GLY A 435 -9.76 7.95 -14.07
CA GLY A 435 -8.96 7.54 -15.23
C GLY A 435 -8.62 6.04 -15.29
N GLY A 436 -8.95 5.26 -14.26
CA GLY A 436 -8.80 3.79 -14.28
C GLY A 436 -9.66 3.10 -15.34
N PHE A 437 -10.66 3.79 -15.89
CA PHE A 437 -11.45 3.33 -17.03
C PHE A 437 -10.60 3.01 -18.26
N ALA A 438 -9.48 3.70 -18.47
CA ALA A 438 -8.56 3.43 -19.58
C ALA A 438 -8.06 1.97 -19.62
N GLY A 439 -7.94 1.32 -18.46
CA GLY A 439 -7.57 -0.11 -18.39
C GLY A 439 -8.75 -1.05 -18.63
N MET A 440 -9.99 -0.59 -18.46
CA MET A 440 -11.22 -1.38 -18.68
C MET A 440 -11.76 -1.23 -20.10
N LEU A 441 -11.43 -0.13 -20.79
CA LEU A 441 -11.90 0.13 -22.14
C LEU A 441 -11.56 -1.00 -23.14
N PRO A 442 -10.33 -1.56 -23.20
CA PRO A 442 -10.04 -2.70 -24.06
C PRO A 442 -10.85 -3.94 -23.72
N HIS A 443 -11.19 -4.16 -22.44
CA HIS A 443 -12.04 -5.28 -22.04
C HIS A 443 -13.47 -5.10 -22.56
N LEU A 444 -14.02 -3.89 -22.45
CA LEU A 444 -15.33 -3.56 -22.99
C LEU A 444 -15.37 -3.72 -24.51
N GLN A 445 -14.36 -3.21 -25.22
CA GLN A 445 -14.21 -3.34 -26.67
C GLN A 445 -14.06 -4.81 -27.13
N HIS A 446 -13.34 -5.63 -26.37
CA HIS A 446 -13.17 -7.05 -26.68
C HIS A 446 -14.49 -7.80 -26.51
N LEU A 447 -15.15 -7.61 -25.38
CA LEU A 447 -16.44 -8.25 -25.09
C LEU A 447 -17.51 -7.84 -26.08
N SER A 448 -17.61 -6.56 -26.43
CA SER A 448 -18.57 -6.09 -27.43
C SER A 448 -18.35 -6.73 -28.80
N ARG A 449 -17.10 -6.87 -29.24
CA ARG A 449 -16.74 -7.57 -30.49
C ARG A 449 -17.07 -9.07 -30.43
N CYS A 450 -16.75 -9.74 -29.33
CA CYS A 450 -17.03 -11.18 -29.17
C CYS A 450 -18.54 -11.47 -29.09
N ILE A 451 -19.32 -10.58 -28.47
CA ILE A 451 -20.79 -10.67 -28.46
C ILE A 451 -21.33 -10.46 -29.88
N ALA A 452 -20.86 -9.42 -30.57
CA ALA A 452 -21.28 -9.12 -31.94
C ALA A 452 -20.94 -10.26 -32.93
N SER A 453 -19.81 -10.95 -32.74
CA SER A 453 -19.40 -12.07 -33.58
C SER A 453 -20.03 -13.41 -33.19
N GLY A 454 -20.85 -13.47 -32.13
CA GLY A 454 -21.44 -14.71 -31.63
C GLY A 454 -20.44 -15.69 -31.01
N GLN A 455 -19.24 -15.22 -30.65
CA GLN A 455 -18.15 -16.04 -30.09
C GLN A 455 -18.05 -15.93 -28.56
N SER A 456 -19.11 -15.44 -27.90
CA SER A 456 -19.15 -15.17 -26.46
C SER A 456 -20.32 -15.89 -25.79
N SER A 457 -20.09 -16.46 -24.61
CA SER A 457 -21.14 -16.90 -23.68
C SER A 457 -21.80 -15.74 -22.93
N VAL A 458 -21.14 -14.58 -22.91
CA VAL A 458 -21.60 -13.40 -22.17
C VAL A 458 -22.85 -12.82 -22.83
N LYS A 459 -23.93 -12.72 -22.04
CA LYS A 459 -25.21 -12.12 -22.41
C LYS A 459 -25.30 -10.67 -21.94
N ASN A 460 -24.74 -10.35 -20.78
CA ASN A 460 -24.84 -9.02 -20.18
C ASN A 460 -23.46 -8.49 -19.74
N VAL A 461 -23.15 -7.26 -20.12
CA VAL A 461 -21.96 -6.52 -19.67
C VAL A 461 -22.42 -5.25 -18.97
N GLU A 462 -22.12 -5.12 -17.68
CA GLU A 462 -22.45 -3.94 -16.88
C GLU A 462 -21.18 -3.15 -16.56
N LEU A 463 -21.07 -1.94 -17.11
CA LEU A 463 -19.99 -1.01 -16.77
C LEU A 463 -20.44 -0.08 -15.66
N ILE A 464 -19.84 -0.21 -14.48
CA ILE A 464 -19.98 0.73 -13.36
C ILE A 464 -18.76 1.65 -13.37
N TRP A 465 -18.95 2.90 -13.78
CA TRP A 465 -17.87 3.89 -13.84
C TRP A 465 -18.11 5.04 -12.86
N VAL A 466 -17.26 5.14 -11.85
CA VAL A 466 -17.32 6.20 -10.83
C VAL A 466 -16.30 7.28 -11.16
N MET A 467 -16.74 8.53 -11.29
CA MET A 467 -15.91 9.69 -11.60
C MET A 467 -16.28 10.92 -10.78
N ARG A 468 -15.39 11.92 -10.73
CA ARG A 468 -15.64 13.15 -9.97
C ARG A 468 -16.44 14.18 -10.74
N ARG A 469 -16.12 14.41 -12.02
CA ARG A 469 -16.79 15.42 -12.84
C ARG A 469 -17.21 14.86 -14.19
N LYS A 470 -18.29 15.42 -14.74
CA LYS A 470 -18.90 15.00 -16.01
C LYS A 470 -17.97 15.14 -17.23
N GLU A 471 -17.05 16.11 -17.23
CA GLU A 471 -16.17 16.37 -18.38
C GLU A 471 -15.24 15.18 -18.67
N SER A 472 -15.03 14.30 -17.69
CA SER A 472 -14.30 13.04 -17.87
C SER A 472 -14.95 12.09 -18.87
N LEU A 473 -16.20 12.28 -19.25
CA LEU A 473 -16.85 11.45 -20.27
C LEU A 473 -16.39 11.77 -21.70
N THR A 474 -16.00 13.02 -21.94
CA THR A 474 -15.75 13.55 -23.29
C THR A 474 -14.64 12.81 -24.04
N TRP A 475 -13.64 12.29 -23.33
CA TRP A 475 -12.49 11.62 -23.96
C TRP A 475 -12.70 10.15 -24.32
N CYS A 476 -13.86 9.58 -23.97
CA CYS A 476 -14.22 8.17 -24.26
C CYS A 476 -15.64 7.99 -24.81
N ASP A 477 -16.35 9.08 -25.06
CA ASP A 477 -17.74 9.04 -25.51
C ASP A 477 -17.89 8.31 -26.85
N ALA A 478 -16.96 8.53 -27.79
CA ALA A 478 -16.96 7.86 -29.08
C ALA A 478 -16.79 6.34 -28.94
N GLU A 479 -15.82 5.90 -28.14
CA GLU A 479 -15.52 4.49 -27.94
C GLU A 479 -16.63 3.77 -27.15
N LEU A 480 -17.29 4.46 -26.20
CA LEU A 480 -18.45 3.94 -25.49
C LEU A 480 -19.65 3.73 -26.43
N LYS A 481 -19.93 4.72 -27.29
CA LYS A 481 -21.00 4.63 -28.29
C LYS A 481 -20.74 3.52 -29.30
N GLU A 482 -19.49 3.35 -29.73
CA GLU A 482 -19.08 2.24 -30.61
C GLU A 482 -19.30 0.88 -29.94
N CYS A 483 -18.96 0.74 -28.65
CA CYS A 483 -19.21 -0.51 -27.93
C CYS A 483 -20.71 -0.82 -27.83
N GLN A 484 -21.53 0.17 -27.48
CA GLN A 484 -22.99 0.01 -27.40
C GLN A 484 -23.62 -0.32 -28.74
N SER A 485 -23.13 0.25 -29.85
CA SER A 485 -23.66 -0.04 -31.19
C SER A 485 -23.30 -1.44 -31.67
N MET A 486 -22.14 -1.98 -31.27
CA MET A 486 -21.74 -3.35 -31.61
C MET A 486 -22.56 -4.42 -30.89
N ALA A 487 -22.97 -4.19 -29.64
CA ALA A 487 -23.73 -5.15 -28.84
C ALA A 487 -24.96 -4.49 -28.18
N PRO A 488 -25.98 -4.12 -28.98
CA PRO A 488 -27.16 -3.43 -28.49
C PRO A 488 -27.94 -4.29 -27.49
N GLY A 489 -28.38 -3.69 -26.38
CA GLY A 489 -29.14 -4.36 -25.32
C GLY A 489 -28.32 -5.25 -24.38
N SER A 490 -27.11 -5.67 -24.78
CA SER A 490 -26.21 -6.47 -23.94
C SER A 490 -25.31 -5.62 -23.05
N ILE A 491 -25.05 -4.35 -23.41
CA ILE A 491 -24.17 -3.44 -22.67
C ILE A 491 -24.98 -2.41 -21.89
N LYS A 492 -24.87 -2.45 -20.56
CA LYS A 492 -25.44 -1.46 -19.64
C LYS A 492 -24.34 -0.54 -19.10
N LEU A 493 -24.55 0.76 -19.17
CA LEU A 493 -23.62 1.78 -18.67
C LEU A 493 -24.21 2.48 -17.44
N ASP A 494 -23.60 2.29 -16.27
CA ASP A 494 -23.96 2.92 -15.02
C ASP A 494 -22.84 3.90 -14.60
N ILE A 495 -23.02 5.17 -14.93
CA ILE A 495 -22.05 6.23 -14.68
C ILE A 495 -22.42 7.00 -13.41
N TRP A 496 -21.50 7.04 -12.44
CA TRP A 496 -21.67 7.71 -11.15
C TRP A 496 -20.77 8.93 -11.05
N ILE A 497 -21.36 10.12 -10.99
CA ILE A 497 -20.62 11.39 -10.83
C ILE A 497 -20.71 11.82 -9.36
N THR A 498 -19.56 11.85 -8.66
CA THR A 498 -19.52 12.02 -7.20
C THR A 498 -19.02 13.39 -6.75
N GLY A 499 -18.59 14.26 -7.67
CA GLY A 499 -18.04 15.59 -7.38
C GLY A 499 -18.91 16.76 -7.81
N ASP A 500 -19.98 16.50 -8.57
CA ASP A 500 -21.00 17.49 -8.96
C ASP A 500 -22.04 17.71 -7.85
N THR A 501 -21.60 17.72 -6.58
CA THR A 501 -22.32 18.48 -5.55
C THR A 501 -21.95 19.94 -5.77
N GLU A 502 -22.82 20.65 -6.49
CA GLU A 502 -22.81 22.06 -6.84
C GLU A 502 -21.83 22.93 -6.04
N LYS A 503 -20.77 23.38 -6.71
CA LYS A 503 -19.96 24.53 -6.29
C LYS A 503 -20.67 25.88 -6.54
N GLY A 504 -21.97 25.86 -6.82
CA GLY A 504 -22.73 27.02 -7.32
C GLY A 504 -24.05 27.30 -6.61
N ASP A 505 -24.42 26.54 -5.58
CA ASP A 505 -25.59 26.87 -4.77
C ASP A 505 -25.15 27.56 -3.48
N VAL A 506 -25.75 28.72 -3.22
CA VAL A 506 -25.69 29.50 -1.97
C VAL A 506 -26.40 28.73 -0.86
N ASN A 507 -25.99 27.49 -0.62
CA ASN A 507 -26.51 26.64 0.44
C ASN A 507 -25.49 26.60 1.58
N PRO A 508 -25.90 26.98 2.81
CA PRO A 508 -24.95 27.04 3.91
C PRO A 508 -24.36 25.65 4.18
N THR A 509 -23.04 25.60 4.39
CA THR A 509 -22.32 24.30 4.45
C THR A 509 -22.79 23.39 5.59
N SER A 510 -23.48 23.94 6.61
CA SER A 510 -24.20 23.19 7.63
C SER A 510 -25.01 24.11 8.57
N HIS A 511 -26.19 23.67 9.03
CA HIS A 511 -27.10 24.47 9.86
C HIS A 511 -27.67 23.59 10.97
N ALA A 512 -27.97 24.18 12.13
CA ALA A 512 -28.66 23.51 13.23
C ALA A 512 -29.64 24.48 13.89
N TYR A 513 -30.86 24.03 14.12
CA TYR A 513 -31.89 24.77 14.85
C TYR A 513 -32.30 23.97 16.08
N GLY A 514 -32.40 24.59 17.25
CA GLY A 514 -32.70 23.91 18.49
C GLY A 514 -33.40 24.81 19.50
N ARG A 515 -34.20 24.19 20.38
CA ARG A 515 -34.88 24.89 21.46
C ARG A 515 -33.97 24.91 22.69
N ILE A 516 -33.88 26.04 23.38
CA ILE A 516 -33.23 26.10 24.69
C ILE A 516 -34.05 25.25 25.67
N ALA A 517 -33.41 24.35 26.41
CA ALA A 517 -34.10 23.34 27.24
C ALA A 517 -35.03 23.96 28.31
N ASP A 518 -34.72 25.19 28.75
CA ASP A 518 -35.37 25.89 29.86
C ASP A 518 -36.01 27.25 29.49
N SER A 519 -36.17 27.58 28.20
CA SER A 519 -36.83 28.83 27.75
C SER A 519 -37.74 28.62 26.51
N ARG A 520 -38.56 29.62 26.16
CA ARG A 520 -39.35 29.63 24.91
C ARG A 520 -38.53 30.07 23.69
N ASP A 521 -37.25 30.35 23.87
CA ASP A 521 -36.36 30.88 22.85
C ASP A 521 -35.68 29.77 22.04
N TYR A 522 -35.35 30.10 20.79
CA TYR A 522 -34.74 29.18 19.83
C TYR A 522 -33.40 29.74 19.35
N ILE A 523 -32.41 28.85 19.16
CA ILE A 523 -31.11 29.22 18.59
C ILE A 523 -31.01 28.63 17.19
N LEU A 524 -30.81 29.50 16.21
CA LEU A 524 -30.45 29.13 14.84
C LEU A 524 -28.95 29.35 14.66
N ALA A 525 -28.22 28.25 14.50
CA ALA A 525 -26.80 28.30 14.31
C ALA A 525 -26.43 27.89 12.88
N VAL A 526 -25.72 28.78 12.17
CA VAL A 526 -25.42 28.64 10.74
C VAL A 526 -23.90 28.73 10.50
N GLY A 527 -23.35 27.74 9.81
CA GLY A 527 -21.92 27.65 9.53
C GLY A 527 -21.56 28.12 8.12
N TRP A 528 -20.67 29.11 8.04
CA TRP A 528 -20.26 29.75 6.78
C TRP A 528 -18.75 29.75 6.58
N ASN A 529 -18.33 29.69 5.32
CA ASN A 529 -16.90 29.67 4.96
C ASN A 529 -16.24 31.05 5.15
N SER A 530 -17.00 32.13 5.05
CA SER A 530 -16.56 33.52 5.29
C SER A 530 -17.78 34.41 5.58
N ARG A 531 -17.53 35.60 6.14
CA ARG A 531 -18.56 36.62 6.39
C ARG A 531 -19.24 37.09 5.10
N ALA A 532 -18.47 37.31 4.04
CA ALA A 532 -18.99 37.73 2.74
C ALA A 532 -20.02 36.76 2.14
N VAL A 533 -19.86 35.45 2.37
CA VAL A 533 -20.81 34.43 1.87
C VAL A 533 -22.12 34.45 2.66
N TYR A 534 -22.07 34.83 3.95
CA TYR A 534 -23.28 35.01 4.76
C TYR A 534 -24.05 36.26 4.33
N GLU A 535 -23.36 37.38 4.11
CA GLU A 535 -23.99 38.64 3.64
C GLU A 535 -24.70 38.44 2.29
N GLU A 536 -24.12 37.63 1.39
CA GLU A 536 -24.74 37.24 0.12
C GLU A 536 -26.00 36.37 0.32
N PHE A 537 -26.00 35.48 1.31
CA PHE A 537 -27.17 34.67 1.66
C PHE A 537 -28.27 35.48 2.34
N GLU A 538 -27.93 36.38 3.26
CA GLU A 538 -28.90 37.25 3.94
C GLU A 538 -29.66 38.13 2.93
N ALA A 539 -28.97 38.57 1.87
CA ALA A 539 -29.58 39.32 0.78
C ALA A 539 -30.40 38.44 -0.20
N SER A 540 -30.40 37.12 -0.05
CA SER A 540 -31.01 36.18 -0.99
C SER A 540 -32.48 35.86 -0.65
N PRO A 541 -33.33 35.56 -1.65
CA PRO A 541 -34.71 35.10 -1.42
C PRO A 541 -34.83 33.85 -0.54
N GLN A 542 -33.78 33.03 -0.51
CA GLN A 542 -33.65 31.81 0.28
C GLN A 542 -33.63 32.10 1.79
N TYR A 543 -33.10 33.26 2.20
CA TYR A 543 -33.12 33.69 3.61
C TYR A 543 -34.54 34.02 4.08
N GLN A 544 -35.31 34.74 3.28
CA GLN A 544 -36.71 35.04 3.59
C GLN A 544 -37.54 33.76 3.71
N GLN A 545 -37.34 32.81 2.79
CA GLN A 545 -38.00 31.51 2.85
C GLN A 545 -37.61 30.68 4.09
N LEU A 546 -36.35 30.77 4.55
CA LEU A 546 -35.93 30.13 5.79
C LEU A 546 -36.66 30.73 7.00
N MET A 547 -36.74 32.07 7.07
CA MET A 547 -37.39 32.78 8.18
C MET A 547 -38.90 32.54 8.20
N ASP A 548 -39.57 32.53 7.04
CA ASP A 548 -41.01 32.24 6.94
C ASP A 548 -41.36 30.82 7.43
N ASN A 549 -40.48 29.84 7.15
CA ASN A 549 -40.67 28.46 7.57
C ASN A 549 -40.45 28.22 9.08
N LEU A 550 -39.73 29.13 9.77
CA LEU A 550 -39.50 29.05 11.21
C LEU A 550 -40.70 29.58 12.04
N GLY A 551 -41.63 30.31 11.41
CA GLY A 551 -42.88 30.79 12.01
C GLY A 551 -42.72 32.07 12.84
N ALA A 552 -43.82 32.79 13.09
CA ALA A 552 -43.81 34.11 13.73
C ALA A 552 -43.55 34.13 15.26
N ASP A 553 -43.47 32.97 15.91
CA ASP A 553 -43.26 32.84 17.37
C ASP A 553 -41.76 32.81 17.78
N THR A 554 -40.84 32.92 16.82
CA THR A 554 -39.37 32.91 17.04
C THR A 554 -38.82 34.32 17.30
N ALA A 555 -39.34 35.00 18.32
CA ALA A 555 -39.11 36.44 18.56
C ALA A 555 -37.66 36.84 18.90
N LYS A 556 -36.70 35.93 19.05
CA LYS A 556 -35.26 36.23 19.16
C LYS A 556 -34.44 35.09 18.59
N THR A 557 -34.09 35.16 17.31
CA THR A 557 -33.18 34.21 16.68
C THR A 557 -31.75 34.76 16.76
N GLN A 558 -30.92 34.28 17.68
CA GLN A 558 -29.51 34.68 17.73
C GLN A 558 -28.72 33.96 16.63
N ILE A 559 -28.15 34.72 15.69
CA ILE A 559 -27.33 34.20 14.60
C ILE A 559 -25.87 34.18 15.03
N ILE A 560 -25.27 32.99 15.04
CA ILE A 560 -23.87 32.78 15.42
C ILE A 560 -23.08 32.39 14.16
N ILE A 561 -22.05 33.17 13.83
CA ILE A 561 -21.22 32.93 12.65
C ILE A 561 -20.00 32.08 13.05
N PHE A 562 -19.97 30.83 12.58
CA PHE A 562 -18.83 29.94 12.78
C PHE A 562 -17.94 29.93 11.54
N THR A 563 -16.67 30.35 11.70
CA THR A 563 -15.65 30.28 10.64
C THR A 563 -15.00 28.90 10.58
N ASN A 564 -15.80 27.82 10.47
CA ASN A 564 -15.29 26.45 10.35
C ASN A 564 -16.27 25.50 9.64
N LYS A 565 -15.74 24.69 8.70
CA LYS A 565 -16.46 23.81 7.75
C LYS A 565 -17.21 22.61 8.36
N MET A 566 -17.26 22.45 9.68
CA MET A 566 -17.74 21.22 10.34
C MET A 566 -18.83 21.43 11.39
N PHE A 567 -19.61 22.52 11.27
CA PHE A 567 -20.55 22.93 12.31
C PHE A 567 -21.74 21.97 12.50
N GLY A 568 -22.53 21.63 11.47
CA GLY A 568 -23.80 20.92 11.66
C GLY A 568 -23.75 19.38 11.77
N ARG A 569 -22.57 18.76 11.90
CA ARG A 569 -22.50 17.32 12.19
C ARG A 569 -22.35 17.09 13.70
N GLY A 570 -23.41 16.60 14.34
CA GLY A 570 -23.31 16.00 15.69
C GLY A 570 -23.75 16.90 16.85
N PHE A 571 -24.63 17.86 16.61
CA PHE A 571 -25.45 18.42 17.68
C PHE A 571 -26.29 17.31 18.30
N THR A 572 -26.23 17.21 19.62
CA THR A 572 -27.02 16.27 20.43
C THR A 572 -27.72 17.06 21.54
N PRO A 573 -28.73 16.49 22.23
CA PRO A 573 -29.33 17.10 23.42
C PRO A 573 -28.31 17.42 24.53
N ASN A 574 -27.12 16.80 24.51
CA ASN A 574 -26.04 17.05 25.45
C ASN A 574 -25.06 18.14 24.98
N THR A 575 -25.52 19.09 24.16
CA THR A 575 -24.68 20.21 23.70
C THR A 575 -24.86 21.40 24.63
N GLU A 576 -23.76 21.85 25.21
CA GLU A 576 -23.68 23.06 26.02
C GLU A 576 -23.23 24.23 25.13
N ILE A 577 -23.95 25.35 25.20
CA ILE A 577 -23.59 26.61 24.57
C ILE A 577 -23.13 27.56 25.68
N PHE A 578 -21.83 27.86 25.68
CA PHE A 578 -21.22 28.81 26.60
C PHE A 578 -21.03 30.15 25.89
N THR A 579 -21.71 31.20 26.35
CA THR A 579 -21.67 32.55 25.78
C THR A 579 -20.94 33.48 26.74
N ALA A 580 -19.89 34.14 26.27
CA ALA A 580 -19.15 35.15 27.03
C ALA A 580 -19.39 36.55 26.45
N TYR A 581 -19.54 37.53 27.34
CA TYR A 581 -19.90 38.91 27.03
C TYR A 581 -18.71 39.86 27.21
N TRP A 582 -18.46 40.70 26.21
CA TRP A 582 -17.30 41.58 26.11
C TRP A 582 -17.72 43.04 25.86
N PRO A 583 -16.94 44.03 26.30
CA PRO A 583 -17.23 45.44 26.00
C PRO A 583 -17.30 45.70 24.48
N ALA A 584 -18.19 46.60 24.04
CA ALA A 584 -18.28 46.96 22.61
C ALA A 584 -16.98 47.58 22.03
N SER A 585 -16.08 48.07 22.89
CA SER A 585 -14.76 48.62 22.53
C SER A 585 -13.65 47.57 22.41
N LEU A 586 -13.99 46.26 22.41
CA LEU A 586 -13.00 45.17 22.35
C LEU A 586 -12.07 45.30 21.13
N SER A 587 -10.76 45.35 21.39
CA SER A 587 -9.77 45.52 20.31
C SER A 587 -9.66 44.24 19.43
N PRO A 588 -9.28 44.38 18.14
CA PRO A 588 -9.05 43.23 17.27
C PRO A 588 -7.93 42.29 17.77
N GLU A 589 -6.95 42.83 18.49
CA GLU A 589 -5.86 42.05 19.11
C GLU A 589 -6.41 41.16 20.22
N THR A 590 -7.26 41.71 21.10
CA THR A 590 -7.93 40.93 22.14
C THR A 590 -8.87 39.88 21.54
N GLN A 591 -9.58 40.19 20.45
CA GLN A 591 -10.40 39.19 19.74
C GLN A 591 -9.57 37.99 19.22
N GLN A 592 -8.33 38.22 18.77
CA GLN A 592 -7.43 37.14 18.37
C GLN A 592 -6.94 36.33 19.57
N GLU A 593 -6.66 36.97 20.70
CA GLU A 593 -6.27 36.26 21.93
C GLU A 593 -7.43 35.44 22.52
N VAL A 594 -8.66 35.95 22.49
CA VAL A 594 -9.88 35.19 22.86
C VAL A 594 -10.04 33.93 22.00
N LYS A 595 -9.73 34.01 20.70
CA LYS A 595 -9.75 32.83 19.82
C LYS A 595 -8.66 31.81 20.17
N LYS A 596 -7.53 32.25 20.75
CA LYS A 596 -6.43 31.40 21.21
C LYS A 596 -6.64 30.86 22.62
N THR A 597 -7.63 31.37 23.37
CA THR A 597 -8.01 30.85 24.68
C THR A 597 -8.22 29.34 24.58
N LYS A 598 -7.50 28.60 25.41
CA LYS A 598 -7.61 27.14 25.46
C LYS A 598 -9.02 26.78 25.93
N SER A 599 -9.87 26.34 25.00
CA SER A 599 -11.18 25.75 25.29
C SER A 599 -11.10 24.71 26.41
N LEU A 600 -12.22 24.33 27.04
CA LEU A 600 -12.24 23.34 28.12
C LEU A 600 -11.50 22.00 27.80
N VAL A 601 -11.23 21.68 26.52
CA VAL A 601 -10.54 20.46 26.06
C VAL A 601 -9.05 20.69 25.73
N HIS A 602 -8.17 19.75 26.14
CA HIS A 602 -6.72 19.75 25.86
C HIS A 602 -6.32 18.92 24.61
N ASN A 603 -5.28 19.39 23.92
CA ASN A 603 -4.50 18.83 22.80
C ASN A 603 -4.82 17.42 22.26
N GLY A 604 -5.31 17.36 21.01
CA GLY A 604 -4.81 16.47 19.94
C GLY A 604 -5.06 14.96 20.05
N ILE A 605 -5.49 14.44 21.19
CA ILE A 605 -5.98 13.08 21.39
C ILE A 605 -7.19 13.25 22.30
N PRO A 606 -8.42 12.85 21.92
CA PRO A 606 -9.56 13.00 22.81
C PRO A 606 -9.18 12.31 24.12
N SER A 607 -9.31 12.99 25.27
CA SER A 607 -9.58 12.26 26.51
C SER A 607 -10.81 11.41 26.18
N PRO A 608 -10.70 10.07 25.97
CA PRO A 608 -11.69 9.35 25.18
C PRO A 608 -13.04 9.20 25.88
N ARG A 609 -13.22 9.79 27.07
CA ARG A 609 -14.30 9.46 27.99
C ARG A 609 -15.45 10.46 28.00
N CYS A 610 -15.24 11.78 27.96
CA CYS A 610 -16.34 12.74 28.24
C CYS A 610 -16.94 13.49 27.03
N TYR A 611 -16.14 13.78 26.00
CA TYR A 611 -16.59 14.56 24.82
C TYR A 611 -16.84 13.68 23.60
N SER A 612 -17.80 14.07 22.77
CA SER A 612 -18.05 13.42 21.48
C SER A 612 -17.18 14.00 20.36
N LYS A 613 -16.83 15.30 20.45
CA LYS A 613 -16.00 16.04 19.47
C LYS A 613 -15.26 17.22 20.12
N ALA A 614 -14.28 17.78 19.39
CA ALA A 614 -13.62 19.03 19.78
C ALA A 614 -14.63 20.20 19.82
N PRO A 615 -14.49 21.14 20.77
CA PRO A 615 -15.39 22.27 20.90
C PRO A 615 -15.24 23.25 19.74
N VAL A 616 -16.33 23.93 19.40
CA VAL A 616 -16.40 24.88 18.28
C VAL A 616 -16.54 26.30 18.84
N PHE A 617 -15.84 27.27 18.24
CA PHE A 617 -15.86 28.69 18.65
C PHE A 617 -16.43 29.58 17.53
N GLY A 618 -17.26 30.55 17.89
CA GLY A 618 -17.86 31.54 16.99
C GLY A 618 -18.16 32.87 17.68
N TRP A 619 -18.57 33.87 16.90
CA TRP A 619 -19.02 35.17 17.39
C TRP A 619 -20.50 35.39 17.05
N ILE A 620 -21.23 36.08 17.93
CA ILE A 620 -22.58 36.57 17.64
C ILE A 620 -22.45 37.86 16.84
N ASP A 621 -23.16 37.97 15.72
CA ASP A 621 -23.02 39.12 14.81
C ASP A 621 -23.70 40.39 15.36
N GLU A 622 -24.78 40.21 16.12
CA GLU A 622 -25.53 41.32 16.72
C GLU A 622 -25.00 41.70 18.11
N LEU A 623 -24.94 43.02 18.38
CA LEU A 623 -24.67 43.55 19.72
C LEU A 623 -25.74 43.08 20.69
N GLN A 624 -25.33 42.38 21.74
CA GLN A 624 -26.21 41.96 22.81
C GLN A 624 -26.32 43.06 23.87
N THR A 625 -27.32 42.97 24.74
CA THR A 625 -27.43 43.85 25.91
C THR A 625 -27.15 43.02 27.15
N TRP A 626 -26.13 43.41 27.92
CA TRP A 626 -25.76 42.78 29.19
C TRP A 626 -25.67 43.86 30.25
N ASN A 627 -26.46 43.74 31.33
CA ASN A 627 -26.55 44.76 32.38
C ASN A 627 -26.78 46.19 31.85
N GLU A 628 -27.71 46.35 30.90
CA GLU A 628 -28.07 47.63 30.25
C GLU A 628 -27.00 48.28 29.36
N GLU A 629 -25.84 47.62 29.14
CA GLU A 629 -24.80 48.05 28.21
C GLU A 629 -24.79 47.22 26.92
N LYS A 630 -24.42 47.85 25.80
CA LYS A 630 -24.20 47.16 24.52
C LYS A 630 -22.87 46.41 24.55
N VAL A 631 -22.91 45.11 24.29
CA VAL A 631 -21.78 44.20 24.39
C VAL A 631 -21.64 43.32 23.15
N VAL A 632 -20.42 42.86 22.87
CA VAL A 632 -20.13 41.84 21.86
C VAL A 632 -20.11 40.48 22.55
N ALA A 633 -20.62 39.43 21.90
CA ALA A 633 -20.70 38.10 22.49
C ALA A 633 -19.93 37.06 21.67
N SER A 634 -19.18 36.18 22.36
CA SER A 634 -18.49 35.05 21.77
C SER A 634 -19.05 33.74 22.32
N VAL A 635 -19.12 32.71 21.48
CA VAL A 635 -19.77 31.44 21.81
C VAL A 635 -18.83 30.27 21.64
N TRP A 636 -18.79 29.40 22.66
CA TRP A 636 -18.21 28.07 22.58
C TRP A 636 -19.31 27.00 22.64
N CYS A 637 -19.34 26.10 21.66
CA CYS A 637 -20.18 24.91 21.69
C CYS A 637 -19.37 23.73 22.23
N HIS A 638 -19.83 23.13 23.32
CA HIS A 638 -19.21 21.97 23.96
C HIS A 638 -20.09 20.73 23.77
N HIS A 639 -19.53 19.71 23.12
CA HIS A 639 -20.28 18.52 22.75
C HIS A 639 -20.00 17.36 23.72
N TRP A 640 -20.86 17.23 24.73
CA TRP A 640 -20.75 16.18 25.74
C TRP A 640 -21.37 14.85 25.26
N LYS A 641 -20.89 13.72 25.78
CA LYS A 641 -21.50 12.41 25.48
C LYS A 641 -22.81 12.19 26.23
N ASN A 642 -22.83 12.58 27.51
CA ASN A 642 -24.00 12.58 28.39
C ASN A 642 -23.77 13.56 29.54
N LYS A 643 -24.84 13.87 30.28
CA LYS A 643 -24.85 14.81 31.41
C LYS A 643 -23.94 14.37 32.57
N GLU A 644 -23.93 13.08 32.92
CA GLU A 644 -23.09 12.58 34.02
C GLU A 644 -21.59 12.81 33.79
N LEU A 645 -21.14 12.69 32.54
CA LEU A 645 -19.75 12.90 32.16
C LEU A 645 -19.36 14.37 32.09
N GLU A 646 -20.31 15.24 31.73
CA GLU A 646 -20.17 16.70 31.83
C GLU A 646 -19.98 17.11 33.30
N ASP A 647 -20.88 16.70 34.18
CA ASP A 647 -20.85 17.04 35.62
C ASP A 647 -19.58 16.50 36.28
N LYS A 648 -19.17 15.28 35.93
CA LYS A 648 -17.90 14.69 36.37
C LYS A 648 -16.70 15.49 35.88
N PHE A 649 -16.69 15.91 34.61
CA PHE A 649 -15.57 16.69 34.06
C PHE A 649 -15.44 18.03 34.78
N LYS A 650 -16.54 18.76 34.94
CA LYS A 650 -16.55 20.08 35.58
C LYS A 650 -16.10 20.04 37.05
N SER A 651 -16.33 18.93 37.75
CA SER A 651 -15.98 18.78 39.17
C SER A 651 -14.62 18.13 39.44
N THR A 652 -14.05 17.38 38.49
CA THR A 652 -12.85 16.54 38.76
C THR A 652 -11.65 16.81 37.87
N GLU A 653 -11.84 17.36 36.66
CA GLU A 653 -10.73 17.53 35.72
C GLU A 653 -9.85 18.71 36.13
N LYS A 654 -8.56 18.46 36.36
CA LYS A 654 -7.57 19.48 36.70
C LYS A 654 -6.60 19.73 35.56
N ARG A 655 -6.14 20.98 35.43
CA ARG A 655 -5.15 21.41 34.44
C ARG A 655 -3.81 21.71 35.09
N VAL A 656 -2.73 21.40 34.40
CA VAL A 656 -1.38 21.76 34.86
C VAL A 656 -1.06 23.16 34.36
N ILE A 657 -0.73 24.06 35.29
CA ILE A 657 -0.33 25.43 35.01
C ILE A 657 1.01 25.70 35.67
N TYR A 658 1.92 26.30 34.90
CA TYR A 658 3.23 26.71 35.37
C TYR A 658 3.19 28.19 35.71
N GLU A 659 3.22 28.52 37.00
CA GLU A 659 3.32 29.89 37.50
C GLU A 659 4.76 30.12 37.98
N GLY A 660 5.64 30.52 37.06
CA GLY A 660 7.07 30.65 37.32
C GLY A 660 7.75 29.30 37.53
N LYS A 661 8.17 28.99 38.77
CA LYS A 661 8.78 27.70 39.15
C LYS A 661 7.80 26.73 39.83
N ASP A 662 6.59 27.19 40.16
CA ASP A 662 5.58 26.39 40.86
C ASP A 662 4.57 25.80 39.87
N ILE A 663 4.06 24.61 40.20
CA ILE A 663 3.06 23.90 39.40
C ILE A 663 1.74 23.86 40.16
N VAL A 664 0.71 24.51 39.61
CA VAL A 664 -0.64 24.57 40.18
C VAL A 664 -1.57 23.68 39.35
N TYR A 665 -2.52 23.02 40.03
CA TYR A 665 -3.49 22.12 39.43
C TYR A 665 -4.95 22.60 39.64
N PRO A 666 -5.36 23.76 39.08
CA PRO A 666 -6.75 24.20 39.19
C PRO A 666 -7.70 23.31 38.37
N LEU A 667 -9.01 23.39 38.64
CA LEU A 667 -10.00 22.76 37.79
C LEU A 667 -9.94 23.38 36.38
N ALA A 668 -10.22 22.56 35.37
CA ALA A 668 -10.20 22.98 33.97
C ALA A 668 -11.19 24.12 33.67
N VAL A 669 -12.31 24.15 34.39
CA VAL A 669 -13.34 25.20 34.32
C VAL A 669 -12.83 26.49 34.95
N ASP A 670 -12.29 26.42 36.17
CA ASP A 670 -11.75 27.58 36.88
C ASP A 670 -10.64 28.28 36.10
N ASP A 671 -9.74 27.50 35.48
CA ASP A 671 -8.68 28.03 34.62
C ASP A 671 -9.25 28.74 33.38
N PHE A 672 -10.26 28.15 32.75
CA PHE A 672 -10.91 28.74 31.58
C PHE A 672 -11.61 30.05 31.93
N GLU A 673 -12.39 30.07 33.01
CA GLU A 673 -13.08 31.27 33.50
C GLU A 673 -12.11 32.36 33.97
N ARG A 674 -11.00 31.99 34.62
CA ARG A 674 -9.93 32.93 35.01
C ARG A 674 -9.34 33.61 33.78
N HIS A 675 -9.02 32.84 32.74
CA HIS A 675 -8.47 33.39 31.50
C HIS A 675 -9.46 34.33 30.80
N LEU A 676 -10.76 34.04 30.83
CA LEU A 676 -11.78 34.96 30.30
C LEU A 676 -11.81 36.29 31.10
N LYS A 677 -11.75 36.22 32.43
CA LYS A 677 -11.67 37.41 33.29
C LYS A 677 -10.42 38.24 33.02
N ASP A 678 -9.26 37.58 32.86
CA ASP A 678 -7.98 38.25 32.56
C ASP A 678 -8.02 39.01 31.22
N LEU A 679 -8.81 38.51 30.25
CA LEU A 679 -9.03 39.15 28.95
C LEU A 679 -10.10 40.26 28.98
N GLY A 680 -10.68 40.56 30.14
CA GLY A 680 -11.67 41.64 30.31
C GLY A 680 -13.12 41.23 30.02
N CYS A 681 -13.47 39.95 30.19
CA CYS A 681 -14.85 39.47 30.07
C CYS A 681 -15.76 40.08 31.16
N LEU A 682 -16.91 40.62 30.77
CA LEU A 682 -17.89 41.25 31.67
C LEU A 682 -18.75 40.22 32.41
N GLY A 683 -18.97 39.07 31.78
CA GLY A 683 -19.76 37.96 32.34
C GLY A 683 -19.95 36.86 31.31
N TRP A 684 -20.52 35.73 31.73
CA TRP A 684 -20.85 34.62 30.85
C TRP A 684 -22.10 33.90 31.32
N GLU A 685 -22.72 33.20 30.39
CA GLU A 685 -23.84 32.29 30.63
C GLU A 685 -23.59 30.96 29.92
N SER A 686 -24.14 29.89 30.49
CA SER A 686 -24.12 28.58 29.86
C SER A 686 -25.54 28.03 29.78
N VAL A 687 -25.95 27.68 28.57
CA VAL A 687 -27.30 27.24 28.26
C VAL A 687 -27.24 25.88 27.56
N ARG A 688 -28.13 24.96 27.96
CA ARG A 688 -28.30 23.69 27.26
C ARG A 688 -29.35 23.85 26.16
N VAL A 689 -29.00 23.37 24.97
CA VAL A 689 -29.91 23.41 23.82
C VAL A 689 -30.28 21.99 23.41
N ASP A 690 -31.58 21.71 23.52
CA ASP A 690 -32.18 20.51 22.97
C ASP A 690 -32.39 20.74 21.47
N PHE A 691 -31.36 20.41 20.69
CA PHE A 691 -31.43 20.43 19.24
C PHE A 691 -32.41 19.36 18.76
N VAL A 692 -33.66 19.76 18.46
CA VAL A 692 -34.60 18.95 17.70
C VAL A 692 -34.15 19.01 16.24
N THR A 693 -33.90 17.85 15.63
CA THR A 693 -33.54 17.80 14.21
C THR A 693 -34.75 18.20 13.37
N LEU A 694 -34.89 19.48 13.05
CA LEU A 694 -35.84 19.91 12.01
C LEU A 694 -35.26 19.48 10.65
N ASN A 695 -36.04 18.70 9.92
CA ASN A 695 -35.75 18.39 8.52
C ASN A 695 -35.94 19.68 7.72
N MET A 696 -34.87 20.44 7.49
CA MET A 696 -34.95 21.61 6.62
C MET A 696 -35.36 21.19 5.19
N ILE A 697 -36.22 22.01 4.59
CA ILE A 697 -36.91 21.80 3.30
C ILE A 697 -35.99 22.12 2.11
N TYR A 698 -34.68 21.91 2.24
CA TYR A 698 -33.73 21.92 1.10
C TYR A 698 -33.37 20.50 0.65
N ASP A 699 -33.99 19.48 1.23
CA ASP A 699 -33.81 18.09 0.85
C ASP A 699 -34.79 17.77 -0.29
N ASP A 700 -34.41 18.09 -1.53
CA ASP A 700 -35.15 17.70 -2.74
C ASP A 700 -35.51 16.20 -2.68
N GLU A 701 -36.67 15.84 -3.20
CA GLU A 701 -37.26 14.49 -3.11
C GLU A 701 -36.30 13.40 -3.64
N LYS A 702 -35.41 13.79 -4.57
CA LYS A 702 -34.25 13.01 -5.07
C LYS A 702 -33.24 12.63 -3.99
N THR A 703 -32.91 13.52 -3.07
CA THR A 703 -31.93 13.27 -2.01
C THR A 703 -32.50 12.31 -0.97
N ARG A 704 -33.82 12.39 -0.73
CA ARG A 704 -34.57 11.46 0.12
C ARG A 704 -34.71 10.07 -0.48
N SER A 705 -34.92 9.96 -1.80
CA SER A 705 -34.97 8.65 -2.48
C SER A 705 -33.61 7.95 -2.42
N HIS A 706 -32.51 8.67 -2.66
CA HIS A 706 -31.15 8.14 -2.57
C HIS A 706 -30.76 7.70 -1.16
N ARG A 707 -31.17 8.41 -0.10
CA ARG A 707 -30.95 7.96 1.29
C ARG A 707 -31.80 6.74 1.66
N ARG A 708 -33.04 6.64 1.17
CA ARG A 708 -33.90 5.46 1.36
C ARG A 708 -33.32 4.24 0.64
N GLU A 709 -32.79 4.40 -0.56
CA GLU A 709 -32.07 3.32 -1.27
C GLU A 709 -30.79 2.91 -0.55
N ARG A 710 -30.04 3.87 0.00
CA ARG A 710 -28.83 3.59 0.80
C ARG A 710 -29.15 2.79 2.06
N ARG A 711 -30.20 3.16 2.80
CA ARG A 711 -30.67 2.38 3.98
C ARG A 711 -31.16 1.00 3.59
N LYS A 712 -31.84 0.84 2.45
CA LYS A 712 -32.22 -0.48 1.93
C LYS A 712 -30.99 -1.33 1.57
N LEU A 713 -29.92 -0.75 1.02
CA LEU A 713 -28.66 -1.47 0.76
C LEU A 713 -27.90 -1.83 2.04
N ASP A 714 -27.91 -0.95 3.04
CA ASP A 714 -27.25 -1.18 4.33
C ASP A 714 -28.01 -2.23 5.19
N ASP A 715 -29.34 -2.29 5.10
CA ASP A 715 -30.17 -3.34 5.73
C ASP A 715 -30.00 -4.70 5.03
N VAL A 716 -29.84 -4.71 3.70
CA VAL A 716 -29.55 -5.95 2.93
C VAL A 716 -28.13 -6.47 3.21
N THR A 717 -27.16 -5.60 3.52
CA THR A 717 -25.79 -6.02 3.84
C THR A 717 -25.59 -6.41 5.31
N SER A 718 -26.48 -5.98 6.21
CA SER A 718 -26.48 -6.40 7.62
C SER A 718 -27.33 -7.66 7.89
N GLY A 719 -28.32 -7.97 7.04
CA GLY A 719 -29.14 -9.19 7.13
C GLY A 719 -28.49 -10.50 6.67
N VAL A 720 -27.33 -10.47 6.00
CA VAL A 720 -26.62 -11.68 5.52
C VAL A 720 -25.52 -12.13 6.52
N GLY A 721 -25.52 -11.56 7.73
CA GLY A 721 -24.65 -11.96 8.85
C GLY A 721 -25.22 -13.05 9.75
N ALA A 722 -26.40 -13.59 9.45
CA ALA A 722 -27.02 -14.69 10.19
C ALA A 722 -27.64 -15.71 9.21
N LEU A 723 -26.78 -16.52 8.59
CA LEU A 723 -27.02 -17.91 8.17
C LEU A 723 -25.69 -18.58 7.80
#